data_AF-A0A7L4M906-F1
#
_entry.id   AF-A0A7L4M906-F1
#
_cell.length_a   1.000
_cell.length_b   1.000
_cell.length_c   1.000
_cell.angle_alpha   90.00
_cell.angle_beta   90.00
_cell.angle_gamma   90.00
#
_symmetry.space_group_name_H-M   'P 1'
#
loop_
_entity.id
_entity.type
_entity.pdbx_description
1 polymer ?
#
loop_
_entity_poly.entity_id
_entity_poly.type
_entity_poly.pdbx_seq_one_letter_code
_entity_poly.pdbx_strand_id
1 'polypeptide(L)'
;LFSCKDSCFNIKFICLSGAASSFLGNQNVLASSILSTVMENSPTSSSSSPHSVFSSKYEIRTDCEKKDMSGVGKEHVENVLEEYSQEGRDVQRKRNETTELHEQQGINLGLIIADLQTKLMEVQLERDALQDTRQKESQSQENVKIQLKNTIRELEAANQLQEEMLREADSQTEHLKKMVHSHEEVLLELRDILMDYEDSTGKKLCEHENITSLHIQNLSTAFADVLRDLDSEVSYLKEKIVLVCEEDATFLSNALVLCFLESIFENSVSSHLNWPEEMLISELEQEVAALTDKASSARSNANSIQSQMEIIQEQIRNQNSVHAHQVGHLESTVSRLCSELQEAKRMYENKVVDLEKQLHLAHSEIAEAQTEKDQCSQGSGSLNDRIHQLLTELHKKEIELSLEKEQNKRFWDRNTDNSVTIDHLRRELDNKNMQLQRMENTVKEMRTECHRQMECQMAAIQEKNESVGRISSLTVELESAKETLCKVKEDLTAKQIDLETAEKTVSNLTAHLQEKERTLEITNKEIKKLHSQLGSRMQELQHLKNEEDCLRNVQSERETLKLQLLEKERIVEIFQKQIDNMTQIVGQHGRNAGAMAVEKSQLIKEINDWKLKVEELKIAKDEKEARISEMEARLRELELEKVKLVNTCSERLHALNDMKLEKDQLMNELQASRRELAGLAEGLEDLKRDYQYKIEEMENAANRLKMQLKSAQAELEQTRTALKTMEGSDGHAMKVAVGMQKQITAKRGQIDALQIKIKFLEEAMTNAAKEKHYLREKNSKLSQELSYITAENTKIAGELEILRSQDKRLKEKIPKMETALDKASMQFAECQCIIQCQQQEAMRFRLQHTLDVK
;
A
#
# COMPACT_ATOMS: atom_id res chain seq x y z
N LEU A 1 -19.26 -51.30 -5.45
CA LEU A 1 -19.19 -52.04 -6.74
C LEU A 1 -17.81 -51.79 -7.37
N PHE A 2 -17.32 -52.74 -8.18
CA PHE A 2 -16.13 -52.65 -9.06
C PHE A 2 -16.24 -51.46 -10.05
N SER A 3 -15.22 -50.93 -10.76
CA SER A 3 -13.79 -51.27 -11.07
C SER A 3 -13.09 -49.93 -11.39
N CYS A 4 -11.82 -49.59 -11.09
CA CYS A 4 -10.51 -50.21 -11.30
C CYS A 4 -10.06 -50.32 -12.79
N LYS A 5 -9.12 -49.42 -13.17
CA LYS A 5 -8.05 -49.46 -14.22
C LYS A 5 -7.39 -48.07 -14.25
N ASP A 6 -6.18 -47.82 -13.75
CA ASP A 6 -4.83 -48.31 -14.12
C ASP A 6 -4.42 -48.08 -15.58
N SER A 7 -3.43 -47.19 -15.75
CA SER A 7 -2.24 -47.49 -16.57
C SER A 7 -1.04 -46.65 -16.11
N CYS A 8 0.09 -47.30 -15.84
CA CYS A 8 1.34 -46.66 -15.42
C CYS A 8 2.17 -46.14 -16.59
N PHE A 9 3.04 -45.17 -16.33
CA PHE A 9 4.37 -45.16 -16.96
C PHE A 9 5.45 -45.05 -15.88
N ASN A 10 6.45 -45.92 -16.00
CA ASN A 10 7.52 -46.11 -15.03
C ASN A 10 8.78 -45.38 -15.51
N ILE A 11 9.33 -44.45 -14.72
CA ILE A 11 10.78 -44.17 -14.70
C ILE A 11 11.21 -44.11 -13.23
N LYS A 12 12.34 -44.75 -12.93
CA LYS A 12 12.82 -45.08 -11.58
C LYS A 12 14.31 -44.74 -11.48
N PHE A 13 14.79 -44.56 -10.24
CA PHE A 13 16.19 -44.33 -9.82
C PHE A 13 16.72 -42.90 -10.08
N ILE A 14 17.53 -42.27 -9.20
CA ILE A 14 18.27 -42.76 -8.01
C ILE A 14 18.02 -41.84 -6.79
N CYS A 15 17.81 -42.42 -5.60
CA CYS A 15 18.03 -41.72 -4.31
C CYS A 15 19.46 -41.96 -3.82
N LEU A 16 20.12 -40.92 -3.30
CA LEU A 16 21.26 -41.07 -2.38
C LEU A 16 21.01 -40.20 -1.15
N SER A 17 21.09 -40.84 0.02
CA SER A 17 20.98 -40.23 1.34
C SER A 17 22.34 -40.33 2.03
N GLY A 18 22.71 -39.36 2.86
CA GLY A 18 24.00 -39.43 3.60
C GLY A 18 24.46 -38.10 4.17
N ALA A 19 24.01 -37.80 5.39
CA ALA A 19 24.41 -36.66 6.20
C ALA A 19 25.92 -36.51 6.46
N ALA A 20 26.38 -35.27 6.67
CA ALA A 20 27.08 -34.84 7.89
C ALA A 20 27.25 -33.30 7.93
N SER A 21 27.48 -32.74 9.11
CA SER A 21 27.36 -31.32 9.47
C SER A 21 28.70 -30.57 9.67
N SER A 22 28.61 -29.29 10.07
CA SER A 22 29.65 -28.39 10.62
C SER A 22 30.50 -27.62 9.59
N PHE A 23 30.98 -26.39 9.82
CA PHE A 23 30.84 -25.45 10.96
C PHE A 23 31.15 -23.99 10.50
N LEU A 24 30.71 -22.98 11.25
CA LEU A 24 31.22 -21.60 11.41
C LEU A 24 31.89 -20.81 10.24
N GLY A 25 31.40 -19.58 10.01
CA GLY A 25 32.10 -18.39 10.55
C GLY A 25 33.04 -17.54 9.67
N ASN A 26 32.70 -16.24 9.59
CA ASN A 26 33.56 -15.04 9.51
C ASN A 26 34.46 -14.69 8.30
N GLN A 27 34.17 -13.51 7.75
CA GLN A 27 35.05 -12.33 7.55
C GLN A 27 36.55 -12.50 7.20
N ASN A 28 36.89 -11.96 6.02
CA ASN A 28 38.02 -11.05 5.69
C ASN A 28 39.50 -11.48 5.88
N VAL A 29 40.34 -10.72 5.14
CA VAL A 29 41.77 -10.38 5.38
C VAL A 29 42.83 -11.14 4.53
N LEU A 30 43.25 -10.48 3.44
CA LEU A 30 44.64 -10.37 2.90
C LEU A 30 45.37 -11.64 2.38
N ALA A 31 46.35 -11.58 1.45
CA ALA A 31 46.76 -10.57 0.46
C ALA A 31 47.86 -11.14 -0.47
N SER A 32 48.40 -10.26 -1.33
CA SER A 32 49.70 -10.34 -2.03
C SER A 32 49.66 -11.01 -3.41
N SER A 33 50.30 -10.50 -4.47
CA SER A 33 50.96 -9.23 -4.81
C SER A 33 51.50 -9.41 -6.23
N ILE A 34 51.64 -8.33 -7.02
CA ILE A 34 52.94 -7.87 -7.54
C ILE A 34 52.72 -6.49 -8.18
N LEU A 35 53.50 -5.52 -7.68
CA LEU A 35 53.98 -4.25 -8.27
C LEU A 35 53.79 -4.13 -9.81
N SER A 36 53.34 -3.05 -10.46
CA SER A 36 53.40 -1.59 -10.22
C SER A 36 54.75 -1.03 -9.78
N THR A 37 55.29 0.00 -10.45
CA THR A 37 55.54 1.38 -9.92
C THR A 37 56.39 2.20 -10.92
N VAL A 38 56.25 3.54 -10.89
CA VAL A 38 57.20 4.63 -11.29
C VAL A 38 57.05 5.17 -12.73
N MET A 39 56.90 6.49 -13.02
CA MET A 39 56.61 7.70 -12.21
C MET A 39 56.02 8.84 -13.08
N GLU A 40 55.12 9.64 -12.47
CA GLU A 40 54.97 11.12 -12.48
C GLU A 40 55.42 12.03 -13.67
N ASN A 41 54.46 12.80 -14.22
CA ASN A 41 54.28 14.28 -14.10
C ASN A 41 55.53 15.21 -14.18
N SER A 42 55.62 16.36 -14.88
CA SER A 42 54.66 17.21 -15.64
C SER A 42 55.39 18.04 -16.77
N PRO A 43 55.19 19.37 -17.04
CA PRO A 43 54.43 19.81 -18.22
C PRO A 43 55.09 20.90 -19.14
N THR A 44 54.29 21.35 -20.13
CA THR A 44 54.28 22.66 -20.84
C THR A 44 55.23 22.99 -22.03
N SER A 45 54.57 23.20 -23.18
CA SER A 45 54.65 24.40 -24.07
C SER A 45 55.64 24.53 -25.25
N SER A 46 55.05 24.96 -26.37
CA SER A 46 55.54 25.89 -27.42
C SER A 46 56.35 25.40 -28.65
N SER A 47 55.66 25.48 -29.80
CA SER A 47 56.05 26.16 -31.06
C SER A 47 57.08 25.58 -32.06
N SER A 48 56.72 25.79 -33.34
CA SER A 48 57.55 26.01 -34.55
C SER A 48 57.91 24.83 -35.47
N SER A 49 57.84 25.13 -36.77
CA SER A 49 58.16 24.28 -37.94
C SER A 49 59.65 24.35 -38.28
N PRO A 50 60.21 23.36 -38.99
CA PRO A 50 60.87 23.72 -40.26
C PRO A 50 60.78 22.69 -41.42
N HIS A 51 60.49 23.22 -42.61
CA HIS A 51 61.19 23.07 -43.90
C HIS A 51 61.85 21.74 -44.39
N SER A 52 61.51 21.43 -45.66
CA SER A 52 62.44 21.26 -46.81
C SER A 52 62.98 19.88 -47.24
N VAL A 53 62.43 19.42 -48.37
CA VAL A 53 63.11 18.89 -49.59
C VAL A 53 64.17 17.78 -49.46
N PHE A 54 63.90 16.66 -50.14
CA PHE A 54 64.91 16.01 -50.98
C PHE A 54 64.33 15.64 -52.36
N SER A 55 65.10 15.91 -53.41
CA SER A 55 64.74 15.69 -54.81
C SER A 55 65.40 14.43 -55.37
N SER A 56 64.83 13.82 -56.40
CA SER A 56 65.63 13.09 -57.40
C SER A 56 65.02 13.24 -58.80
N LYS A 57 65.64 14.11 -59.60
CA LYS A 57 65.54 14.03 -61.07
C LYS A 57 66.36 12.85 -61.54
N TYR A 58 65.87 12.11 -62.54
CA TYR A 58 66.75 11.60 -63.58
C TYR A 58 66.31 12.13 -64.94
N GLU A 59 67.27 12.73 -65.63
CA GLU A 59 67.12 13.45 -66.88
C GLU A 59 68.02 12.70 -67.89
N ILE A 60 67.44 11.88 -68.76
CA ILE A 60 68.18 11.21 -69.84
C ILE A 60 67.84 11.89 -71.16
N ARG A 61 68.81 12.65 -71.62
CA ARG A 61 68.85 13.32 -72.91
C ARG A 61 69.35 12.35 -73.97
N THR A 62 68.61 12.20 -75.07
CA THR A 62 69.12 11.54 -76.27
C THR A 62 68.82 12.40 -77.49
N ASP A 63 69.79 13.23 -77.89
CA ASP A 63 69.80 13.85 -79.21
C ASP A 63 70.22 12.78 -80.24
N CYS A 64 69.42 12.53 -81.28
CA CYS A 64 69.91 11.84 -82.47
C CYS A 64 69.15 12.26 -83.75
N GLU A 65 69.84 13.10 -84.53
CA GLU A 65 69.84 13.24 -85.99
C GLU A 65 68.53 13.19 -86.81
N LYS A 66 68.29 14.30 -87.50
CA LYS A 66 67.43 14.37 -88.69
C LYS A 66 67.92 13.40 -89.76
N LYS A 67 67.01 12.59 -90.32
CA LYS A 67 67.16 12.07 -91.68
C LYS A 67 65.81 12.02 -92.38
N ASP A 68 65.61 12.95 -93.32
CA ASP A 68 64.42 13.00 -94.15
C ASP A 68 64.36 11.76 -95.05
N MET A 69 63.39 10.88 -94.81
CA MET A 69 62.94 9.86 -95.75
C MET A 69 61.41 9.77 -95.70
N SER A 70 60.79 10.09 -96.84
CA SER A 70 59.42 9.80 -97.29
C SER A 70 58.42 9.19 -96.28
N GLY A 71 57.31 9.90 -96.06
CA GLY A 71 56.25 9.48 -95.15
C GLY A 71 55.53 8.17 -95.53
N VAL A 72 55.21 7.39 -94.49
CA VAL A 72 54.15 6.37 -94.36
C VAL A 72 54.16 5.80 -92.92
N GLY A 73 55.31 5.85 -92.23
CA GLY A 73 55.46 5.31 -90.86
C GLY A 73 55.13 6.24 -89.68
N LYS A 74 54.83 7.53 -89.90
CA LYS A 74 54.69 8.50 -88.79
C LYS A 74 53.36 8.34 -88.03
N GLU A 75 52.27 8.20 -88.77
CA GLU A 75 50.91 8.05 -88.22
C GLU A 75 50.73 6.74 -87.42
N HIS A 76 51.44 5.67 -87.77
CA HIS A 76 51.36 4.41 -87.02
C HIS A 76 52.08 4.48 -85.67
N VAL A 77 53.25 5.13 -85.60
CA VAL A 77 53.97 5.34 -84.33
C VAL A 77 53.23 6.32 -83.43
N GLU A 78 52.64 7.37 -84.02
CA GLU A 78 51.83 8.37 -83.30
C GLU A 78 50.54 7.75 -82.76
N ASN A 79 49.81 6.94 -83.56
CA ASN A 79 48.63 6.19 -83.10
C ASN A 79 48.98 5.17 -81.99
N VAL A 80 50.08 4.43 -82.09
CA VAL A 80 50.47 3.47 -81.04
C VAL A 80 50.90 4.17 -79.75
N LEU A 81 51.55 5.33 -79.83
CA LEU A 81 51.85 6.17 -78.66
C LEU A 81 50.58 6.78 -78.04
N GLU A 82 49.63 7.22 -78.86
CA GLU A 82 48.32 7.71 -78.40
C GLU A 82 47.49 6.59 -77.76
N GLU A 83 47.52 5.37 -78.31
CA GLU A 83 46.85 4.19 -77.78
C GLU A 83 47.45 3.74 -76.44
N TYR A 84 48.78 3.65 -76.32
CA TYR A 84 49.43 3.42 -75.01
C TYR A 84 49.22 4.56 -74.02
N SER A 85 49.15 5.81 -74.48
CA SER A 85 48.80 6.96 -73.62
C SER A 85 47.34 6.87 -73.15
N GLN A 86 46.43 6.44 -74.02
CA GLN A 86 45.02 6.25 -73.70
C GLN A 86 44.81 5.08 -72.73
N GLU A 87 45.48 3.95 -72.95
CA GLU A 87 45.46 2.81 -72.03
C GLU A 87 46.06 3.19 -70.67
N GLY A 88 47.15 3.97 -70.65
CA GLY A 88 47.70 4.57 -69.43
C GLY A 88 46.71 5.51 -68.72
N ARG A 89 45.98 6.35 -69.47
CA ARG A 89 44.91 7.22 -68.94
C ARG A 89 43.74 6.40 -68.37
N ASP A 90 43.35 5.31 -69.02
CA ASP A 90 42.25 4.44 -68.59
C ASP A 90 42.62 3.57 -67.38
N VAL A 91 43.86 3.07 -67.30
CA VAL A 91 44.39 2.40 -66.10
C VAL A 91 44.50 3.37 -64.93
N GLN A 92 44.98 4.60 -65.16
CA GLN A 92 45.02 5.63 -64.11
C GLN A 92 43.61 6.01 -63.64
N ARG A 93 42.62 6.10 -64.56
CA ARG A 93 41.22 6.36 -64.20
C ARG A 93 40.66 5.24 -63.31
N LYS A 94 40.80 3.98 -63.72
CA LYS A 94 40.40 2.81 -62.90
C LYS A 94 41.07 2.81 -61.53
N ARG A 95 42.36 3.15 -61.46
CA ARG A 95 43.09 3.25 -60.18
C ARG A 95 42.49 4.33 -59.28
N ASN A 96 42.21 5.51 -59.83
CA ASN A 96 41.56 6.59 -59.09
C ASN A 96 40.16 6.15 -58.62
N GLU A 97 39.32 5.59 -59.49
CA GLU A 97 37.99 5.05 -59.16
C GLU A 97 38.05 4.00 -58.02
N THR A 98 39.02 3.09 -58.05
CA THR A 98 39.20 2.12 -56.95
C THR A 98 39.70 2.75 -55.65
N THR A 99 40.44 3.86 -55.73
CA THR A 99 40.92 4.61 -54.55
C THR A 99 39.78 5.40 -53.92
N GLU A 100 38.99 6.10 -54.74
CA GLU A 100 37.77 6.81 -54.31
C GLU A 100 36.73 5.85 -53.69
N LEU A 101 36.52 4.66 -54.28
CA LEU A 101 35.66 3.64 -53.69
C LEU A 101 36.18 3.13 -52.34
N HIS A 102 37.50 2.96 -52.19
CA HIS A 102 38.11 2.55 -50.93
C HIS A 102 38.00 3.66 -49.86
N GLU A 103 38.24 4.92 -50.23
CA GLU A 103 38.05 6.07 -49.33
C GLU A 103 36.59 6.22 -48.91
N GLN A 104 35.63 6.09 -49.84
CA GLN A 104 34.20 6.11 -49.53
C GLN A 104 33.78 4.95 -48.62
N GLN A 105 34.34 3.75 -48.80
CA GLN A 105 34.15 2.63 -47.88
C GLN A 105 34.75 2.92 -46.49
N GLY A 106 35.94 3.52 -46.43
CA GLY A 106 36.57 3.95 -45.18
C GLY A 106 35.74 4.98 -44.42
N ILE A 107 35.19 5.97 -45.12
CA ILE A 107 34.28 6.98 -44.55
C ILE A 107 32.99 6.31 -44.04
N ASN A 108 32.36 5.45 -44.84
CA ASN A 108 31.15 4.74 -44.44
C ASN A 108 31.38 3.84 -43.20
N LEU A 109 32.50 3.11 -43.14
CA LEU A 109 32.87 2.31 -41.97
C LEU A 109 33.16 3.19 -40.74
N GLY A 110 33.83 4.33 -40.92
CA GLY A 110 34.06 5.32 -39.85
C GLY A 110 32.75 5.87 -39.26
N LEU A 111 31.77 6.18 -40.12
CA LEU A 111 30.43 6.61 -39.70
C LEU A 111 29.67 5.51 -38.95
N ILE A 112 29.74 4.25 -39.41
CA ILE A 112 29.13 3.10 -38.71
C ILE A 112 29.79 2.87 -37.35
N ILE A 113 31.12 2.97 -37.26
CA ILE A 113 31.84 2.83 -35.98
C ILE A 113 31.45 3.95 -35.00
N ALA A 114 31.32 5.19 -35.47
CA ALA A 114 30.88 6.31 -34.64
C ALA A 114 29.44 6.11 -34.14
N ASP A 115 28.50 5.71 -35.00
CA ASP A 115 27.12 5.38 -34.62
C ASP A 115 27.05 4.25 -33.58
N LEU A 116 27.84 3.18 -33.75
CA LEU A 116 27.93 2.08 -32.79
C LEU A 116 28.57 2.51 -31.45
N GLN A 117 29.57 3.41 -31.47
CA GLN A 117 30.15 3.99 -30.26
C GLN A 117 29.14 4.88 -29.51
N THR A 118 28.37 5.70 -30.22
CA THR A 118 27.29 6.52 -29.63
C THR A 118 26.24 5.63 -28.98
N LYS A 119 25.73 4.61 -29.69
CA LYS A 119 24.75 3.64 -29.16
C LYS A 119 25.28 2.87 -27.96
N LEU A 120 26.57 2.50 -27.95
CA LEU A 120 27.19 1.85 -26.81
C LEU A 120 27.23 2.77 -25.58
N MET A 121 27.53 4.05 -25.76
CA MET A 121 27.52 5.05 -24.69
C MET A 121 26.09 5.31 -24.17
N GLU A 122 25.10 5.41 -25.07
CA GLU A 122 23.67 5.53 -24.71
C GLU A 122 23.21 4.33 -23.86
N VAL A 123 23.48 3.10 -24.30
CA VAL A 123 23.12 1.88 -23.54
C VAL A 123 23.84 1.78 -22.20
N GLN A 124 25.07 2.30 -22.08
CA GLN A 124 25.79 2.38 -20.81
C GLN A 124 25.10 3.39 -19.85
N LEU A 125 24.74 4.57 -20.34
CA LEU A 125 24.02 5.58 -19.56
C LEU A 125 22.63 5.09 -19.13
N GLU A 126 21.88 4.42 -20.02
CA GLU A 126 20.59 3.81 -19.70
C GLU A 126 20.72 2.73 -18.61
N ARG A 127 21.72 1.84 -18.72
CA ARG A 127 22.02 0.83 -17.70
C ARG A 127 22.31 1.47 -16.34
N ASP A 128 23.13 2.52 -16.32
CA ASP A 128 23.58 3.15 -15.08
C ASP A 128 22.43 3.92 -14.41
N ALA A 129 21.61 4.64 -15.18
CA ALA A 129 20.36 5.23 -14.71
C ALA A 129 19.34 4.18 -14.21
N LEU A 130 19.30 3.02 -14.84
CA LEU A 130 18.44 1.89 -14.43
C LEU A 130 18.96 1.20 -13.16
N GLN A 131 20.28 1.18 -12.92
CA GLN A 131 20.87 0.74 -11.66
C GLN A 131 20.54 1.73 -10.52
N ASP A 132 20.67 3.03 -10.78
CA ASP A 132 20.36 4.11 -9.84
C ASP A 132 18.90 4.09 -9.39
N THR A 133 17.97 3.89 -10.32
CA THR A 133 16.54 3.78 -10.03
C THR A 133 16.21 2.53 -9.20
N ARG A 134 16.78 1.36 -9.54
CA ARG A 134 16.66 0.16 -8.68
C ARG A 134 17.25 0.35 -7.30
N GLN A 135 18.36 1.08 -7.16
CA GLN A 135 18.95 1.35 -5.85
C GLN A 135 18.05 2.26 -5.00
N LYS A 136 17.48 3.32 -5.60
CA LYS A 136 16.50 4.20 -4.93
C LYS A 136 15.22 3.46 -4.56
N GLU A 137 14.75 2.55 -5.41
CA GLU A 137 13.61 1.67 -5.11
C GLU A 137 13.91 0.69 -3.97
N SER A 138 15.08 0.05 -3.96
CA SER A 138 15.51 -0.82 -2.85
C SER A 138 15.58 -0.07 -1.51
N GLN A 139 16.10 1.16 -1.53
CA GLN A 139 16.13 2.03 -0.34
C GLN A 139 14.73 2.46 0.11
N SER A 140 13.81 2.79 -0.80
CA SER A 140 12.43 3.13 -0.42
C SER A 140 11.66 1.92 0.12
N GLN A 141 11.87 0.73 -0.46
CA GLN A 141 11.32 -0.53 0.05
C GLN A 141 11.83 -0.85 1.46
N GLU A 142 13.13 -0.70 1.74
CA GLU A 142 13.66 -0.91 3.10
C GLU A 142 13.13 0.13 4.09
N ASN A 143 12.98 1.40 3.69
CA ASN A 143 12.36 2.43 4.52
C ASN A 143 10.89 2.10 4.87
N VAL A 144 10.09 1.67 3.90
CA VAL A 144 8.70 1.22 4.14
C VAL A 144 8.67 -0.01 5.05
N LYS A 145 9.59 -0.96 4.86
CA LYS A 145 9.75 -2.14 5.74
C LYS A 145 10.17 -1.77 7.16
N ILE A 146 10.97 -0.73 7.37
CA ILE A 146 11.30 -0.19 8.69
C ILE A 146 10.07 0.48 9.32
N GLN A 147 9.33 1.29 8.55
CA GLN A 147 8.08 1.90 9.02
C GLN A 147 7.05 0.84 9.44
N LEU A 148 6.81 -0.18 8.60
CA LEU A 148 5.91 -1.30 8.91
C LEU A 148 6.34 -2.07 10.17
N LYS A 149 7.65 -2.29 10.36
CA LYS A 149 8.16 -2.90 11.60
C LYS A 149 7.97 -2.01 12.83
N ASN A 150 7.96 -0.69 12.68
CA ASN A 150 7.67 0.24 13.77
C ASN A 150 6.18 0.23 14.11
N THR A 151 5.30 0.34 13.12
CA THR A 151 3.85 0.29 13.34
C THR A 151 3.40 -1.07 13.89
N ILE A 152 4.04 -2.19 13.50
CA ILE A 152 3.78 -3.49 14.12
C ILE A 152 4.15 -3.48 15.61
N ARG A 153 5.34 -2.96 15.98
CA ARG A 153 5.75 -2.85 17.40
C ARG A 153 4.84 -1.91 18.21
N GLU A 154 4.37 -0.83 17.62
CA GLU A 154 3.40 0.09 18.24
C GLU A 154 2.04 -0.59 18.45
N LEU A 155 1.55 -1.36 17.48
CA LEU A 155 0.33 -2.16 17.61
C LEU A 155 0.47 -3.31 18.61
N GLU A 156 1.62 -3.99 18.66
CA GLU A 156 1.93 -5.02 19.66
C GLU A 156 1.92 -4.43 21.08
N ALA A 157 2.51 -3.24 21.28
CA ALA A 157 2.48 -2.54 22.56
C ALA A 157 1.07 -2.08 22.95
N ALA A 158 0.30 -1.54 22.00
CA ALA A 158 -1.09 -1.15 22.24
C ALA A 158 -1.99 -2.36 22.59
N ASN A 159 -1.79 -3.50 21.92
CA ASN A 159 -2.51 -4.73 22.23
C ASN A 159 -2.13 -5.30 23.60
N GLN A 160 -0.84 -5.26 23.99
CA GLN A 160 -0.40 -5.64 25.33
C GLN A 160 -1.05 -4.77 26.42
N LEU A 161 -1.12 -3.45 26.20
CA LEU A 161 -1.80 -2.53 27.12
C LEU A 161 -3.31 -2.83 27.21
N GLN A 162 -3.96 -3.14 26.08
CA GLN A 162 -5.37 -3.54 26.07
C GLN A 162 -5.61 -4.88 26.79
N GLU A 163 -4.72 -5.87 26.63
CA GLU A 163 -4.78 -7.15 27.36
C GLU A 163 -4.55 -6.97 28.87
N GLU A 164 -3.71 -6.01 29.28
CA GLU A 164 -3.50 -5.66 30.68
C GLU A 164 -4.73 -4.96 31.28
N MET A 165 -5.33 -4.00 30.57
CA MET A 165 -6.58 -3.35 30.96
C MET A 165 -7.76 -4.34 31.07
N LEU A 166 -7.87 -5.29 30.14
CA LEU A 166 -8.89 -6.35 30.20
C LEU A 166 -8.67 -7.26 31.41
N ARG A 167 -7.43 -7.65 31.69
CA ARG A 167 -7.08 -8.48 32.85
C ARG A 167 -7.39 -7.78 34.18
N GLU A 168 -7.16 -6.47 34.27
CA GLU A 168 -7.53 -5.67 35.43
C GLU A 168 -9.06 -5.56 35.58
N ALA A 169 -9.80 -5.36 34.48
CA ALA A 169 -11.26 -5.37 34.50
C ALA A 169 -11.85 -6.74 34.91
N ASP A 170 -11.25 -7.85 34.45
CA ASP A 170 -11.62 -9.20 34.88
C ASP A 170 -11.32 -9.42 36.38
N SER A 171 -10.17 -8.93 36.87
CA SER A 171 -9.79 -8.96 38.29
C SER A 171 -10.81 -8.21 39.17
N GLN A 172 -11.21 -7.00 38.74
CA GLN A 172 -12.24 -6.20 39.42
C GLN A 172 -13.61 -6.88 39.38
N THR A 173 -13.96 -7.51 38.25
CA THR A 173 -15.22 -8.27 38.09
C THR A 173 -15.27 -9.47 39.02
N GLU A 174 -14.19 -10.25 39.13
CA GLU A 174 -14.10 -11.38 40.07
C GLU A 174 -14.05 -10.91 41.54
N HIS A 175 -13.50 -9.72 41.85
CA HIS A 175 -13.63 -9.13 43.19
C HIS A 175 -15.09 -8.77 43.51
N LEU A 176 -15.79 -8.09 42.61
CA LEU A 176 -17.21 -7.72 42.80
C LEU A 176 -18.09 -8.97 42.96
N LYS A 177 -17.85 -10.00 42.14
CA LYS A 177 -18.52 -11.30 42.21
C LYS A 177 -18.31 -12.00 43.57
N LYS A 178 -17.09 -11.96 44.12
CA LYS A 178 -16.83 -12.44 45.50
C LYS A 178 -17.59 -11.65 46.56
N MET A 179 -17.66 -10.31 46.44
CA MET A 179 -18.43 -9.50 47.39
C MET A 179 -19.93 -9.80 47.31
N VAL A 180 -20.49 -9.93 46.10
CA VAL A 180 -21.89 -10.33 45.90
C VAL A 180 -22.14 -11.72 46.51
N HIS A 181 -21.22 -12.67 46.34
CA HIS A 181 -21.34 -13.99 46.95
C HIS A 181 -21.35 -13.92 48.48
N SER A 182 -20.44 -13.17 49.11
CA SER A 182 -20.43 -13.00 50.58
C SER A 182 -21.67 -12.26 51.11
N HIS A 183 -22.26 -11.34 50.32
CA HIS A 183 -23.53 -10.74 50.68
C HIS A 183 -24.68 -11.75 50.61
N GLU A 184 -24.71 -12.65 49.61
CA GLU A 184 -25.73 -13.71 49.55
C GLU A 184 -25.55 -14.75 50.68
N GLU A 185 -24.32 -15.07 51.07
CA GLU A 185 -24.04 -15.91 52.27
C GLU A 185 -24.65 -15.29 53.53
N VAL A 186 -24.41 -14.00 53.80
CA VAL A 186 -25.00 -13.29 54.95
C VAL A 186 -26.54 -13.20 54.84
N LEU A 187 -27.10 -13.07 53.64
CA LEU A 187 -28.55 -13.10 53.43
C LEU A 187 -29.17 -14.48 53.67
N LEU A 188 -28.42 -15.55 53.42
CA LEU A 188 -28.84 -16.91 53.79
C LEU A 188 -28.80 -17.09 55.31
N GLU A 189 -27.71 -16.69 55.99
CA GLU A 189 -27.63 -16.72 57.45
C GLU A 189 -28.79 -15.94 58.12
N LEU A 190 -29.12 -14.76 57.58
CA LEU A 190 -30.25 -13.96 58.07
C LEU A 190 -31.62 -14.61 57.80
N ARG A 191 -31.79 -15.35 56.70
CA ARG A 191 -33.02 -16.13 56.43
C ARG A 191 -33.11 -17.34 57.36
N ASP A 192 -32.00 -18.01 57.64
CA ASP A 192 -31.93 -19.16 58.56
C ASP A 192 -32.28 -18.73 60.00
N ILE A 193 -31.77 -17.59 60.48
CA ILE A 193 -32.14 -17.03 61.80
C ILE A 193 -33.64 -16.75 61.92
N LEU A 194 -34.29 -16.24 60.87
CA LEU A 194 -35.75 -16.03 60.87
C LEU A 194 -36.52 -17.36 60.84
N MET A 195 -35.97 -18.38 60.16
CA MET A 195 -36.54 -19.73 60.13
C MET A 195 -36.49 -20.39 61.51
N ASP A 196 -35.34 -20.31 62.20
CA ASP A 196 -35.17 -20.79 63.58
C ASP A 196 -36.13 -20.07 64.56
N TYR A 197 -36.41 -18.77 64.35
CA TYR A 197 -37.39 -18.03 65.16
C TYR A 197 -38.85 -18.44 64.86
N GLU A 198 -39.21 -18.62 63.58
CA GLU A 198 -40.54 -19.11 63.18
C GLU A 198 -40.79 -20.53 63.73
N ASP A 199 -39.81 -21.42 63.66
CA ASP A 199 -39.88 -22.79 64.17
C ASP A 199 -39.94 -22.86 65.71
N SER A 200 -39.17 -22.01 66.41
CA SER A 200 -39.13 -22.02 67.88
C SER A 200 -40.33 -21.35 68.55
N THR A 201 -40.94 -20.34 67.90
CA THR A 201 -42.15 -19.65 68.41
C THR A 201 -43.45 -20.21 67.87
N GLY A 202 -43.42 -20.91 66.72
CA GLY A 202 -44.60 -21.37 65.99
C GLY A 202 -45.46 -20.25 65.39
N LYS A 203 -44.96 -18.99 65.40
CA LYS A 203 -45.64 -17.80 64.91
C LYS A 203 -45.14 -17.47 63.51
N LYS A 204 -46.02 -17.51 62.51
CA LYS A 204 -45.64 -17.17 61.13
C LYS A 204 -45.21 -15.72 60.98
N LEU A 205 -44.06 -15.49 60.35
CA LEU A 205 -43.47 -14.17 60.14
C LEU A 205 -43.96 -13.49 58.85
N CYS A 206 -44.40 -14.26 57.85
CA CYS A 206 -45.00 -13.71 56.64
C CYS A 206 -46.19 -14.56 56.17
N GLU A 207 -47.30 -13.92 55.81
CA GLU A 207 -48.52 -14.63 55.38
C GLU A 207 -48.50 -15.06 53.91
N HIS A 208 -47.65 -14.46 53.06
CA HIS A 208 -47.73 -14.57 51.60
C HIS A 208 -46.44 -15.04 50.89
N GLU A 209 -45.28 -15.02 51.56
CA GLU A 209 -43.99 -15.47 51.02
C GLU A 209 -43.31 -16.47 51.97
N ASN A 210 -42.61 -17.48 51.44
CA ASN A 210 -41.76 -18.36 52.26
C ASN A 210 -40.46 -17.65 52.64
N ILE A 211 -39.97 -17.84 53.86
CA ILE A 211 -38.73 -17.22 54.38
C ILE A 211 -37.52 -17.45 53.45
N THR A 212 -37.40 -18.66 52.88
CA THR A 212 -36.33 -19.03 51.93
C THR A 212 -36.35 -18.23 50.62
N SER A 213 -37.48 -17.62 50.27
CA SER A 213 -37.65 -16.76 49.09
C SER A 213 -37.81 -15.27 49.42
N LEU A 214 -37.70 -14.89 50.70
CA LEU A 214 -38.01 -13.55 51.16
C LEU A 214 -37.07 -12.50 50.53
N HIS A 215 -37.67 -11.45 49.97
CA HIS A 215 -36.93 -10.36 49.35
C HIS A 215 -36.22 -9.48 50.39
N ILE A 216 -35.05 -8.92 50.04
CA ILE A 216 -34.21 -8.07 50.91
C ILE A 216 -35.00 -6.97 51.64
N GLN A 217 -35.93 -6.32 50.94
CA GLN A 217 -36.73 -5.22 51.50
C GLN A 217 -37.71 -5.71 52.58
N ASN A 218 -38.20 -6.95 52.45
CA ASN A 218 -39.12 -7.58 53.40
C ASN A 218 -38.38 -8.16 54.62
N LEU A 219 -37.11 -8.58 54.42
CA LEU A 219 -36.24 -9.11 55.47
C LEU A 219 -36.06 -8.13 56.64
N SER A 220 -35.84 -6.84 56.34
CA SER A 220 -35.71 -5.78 57.35
C SER A 220 -36.98 -5.62 58.22
N THR A 221 -38.15 -5.72 57.60
CA THR A 221 -39.44 -5.66 58.30
C THR A 221 -39.64 -6.86 59.21
N ALA A 222 -39.35 -8.08 58.72
CA ALA A 222 -39.44 -9.30 59.52
C ALA A 222 -38.55 -9.24 60.78
N PHE A 223 -37.29 -8.81 60.65
CA PHE A 223 -36.41 -8.60 61.82
C PHE A 223 -36.93 -7.51 62.77
N ALA A 224 -37.51 -6.42 62.25
CA ALA A 224 -38.08 -5.36 63.07
C ALA A 224 -39.35 -5.80 63.84
N ASP A 225 -40.07 -6.82 63.37
CA ASP A 225 -41.17 -7.45 64.09
C ASP A 225 -40.65 -8.43 65.16
N VAL A 226 -39.67 -9.29 64.82
CA VAL A 226 -39.00 -10.20 65.77
C VAL A 226 -38.39 -9.44 66.97
N LEU A 227 -37.68 -8.34 66.71
CA LEU A 227 -37.07 -7.52 67.76
C LEU A 227 -38.14 -6.86 68.67
N ARG A 228 -39.31 -6.53 68.12
CA ARG A 228 -40.42 -5.92 68.88
C ARG A 228 -41.12 -6.94 69.76
N ASP A 229 -41.29 -8.17 69.27
CA ASP A 229 -41.80 -9.28 70.08
C ASP A 229 -40.85 -9.54 71.28
N LEU A 230 -39.54 -9.63 71.05
CA LEU A 230 -38.53 -9.83 72.10
C LEU A 230 -38.48 -8.70 73.13
N ASP A 231 -38.56 -7.43 72.72
CA ASP A 231 -38.59 -6.27 73.62
C ASP A 231 -39.82 -6.28 74.54
N SER A 232 -40.95 -6.79 74.03
CA SER A 232 -42.18 -6.97 74.83
C SER A 232 -42.02 -8.07 75.89
N GLU A 233 -41.35 -9.17 75.57
CA GLU A 233 -41.05 -10.25 76.52
C GLU A 233 -40.07 -9.82 77.62
N VAL A 234 -39.02 -9.08 77.25
CA VAL A 234 -38.06 -8.48 78.21
C VAL A 234 -38.76 -7.49 79.14
N SER A 235 -39.67 -6.67 78.61
CA SER A 235 -40.44 -5.71 79.40
C SER A 235 -41.34 -6.41 80.44
N TYR A 236 -42.04 -7.48 80.02
CA TYR A 236 -42.85 -8.32 80.91
C TYR A 236 -42.02 -8.97 82.04
N LEU A 237 -40.85 -9.53 81.71
CA LEU A 237 -39.94 -10.13 82.70
C LEU A 237 -39.39 -9.09 83.68
N LYS A 238 -39.13 -7.86 83.23
CA LYS A 238 -38.62 -6.77 84.06
C LYS A 238 -39.66 -6.30 85.10
N GLU A 239 -40.92 -6.14 84.70
CA GLU A 239 -42.02 -5.78 85.61
C GLU A 239 -42.19 -6.83 86.72
N LYS A 240 -42.10 -8.11 86.35
CA LYS A 240 -42.16 -9.24 87.28
C LYS A 240 -41.02 -9.25 88.32
N ILE A 241 -39.83 -8.73 87.98
CA ILE A 241 -38.69 -8.65 88.91
C ILE A 241 -38.88 -7.52 89.93
N VAL A 242 -39.38 -6.34 89.51
CA VAL A 242 -39.54 -5.18 90.39
C VAL A 242 -40.48 -5.50 91.57
N LEU A 243 -41.58 -6.20 91.32
CA LEU A 243 -42.54 -6.63 92.35
C LEU A 243 -41.92 -7.51 93.45
N VAL A 244 -40.83 -8.23 93.15
CA VAL A 244 -40.13 -9.10 94.12
C VAL A 244 -39.16 -8.32 95.01
N CYS A 245 -38.70 -7.14 94.59
CA CYS A 245 -37.69 -6.37 95.32
C CYS A 245 -38.24 -5.40 96.38
N GLU A 246 -39.52 -5.02 96.32
CA GLU A 246 -40.08 -4.02 97.25
C GLU A 246 -40.46 -4.58 98.64
N GLU A 247 -40.59 -5.90 98.81
CA GLU A 247 -41.04 -6.51 100.07
C GLU A 247 -39.95 -6.51 101.19
N ASP A 248 -38.65 -6.49 100.85
CA ASP A 248 -37.55 -6.72 101.81
C ASP A 248 -37.02 -5.47 102.54
N ALA A 249 -37.28 -4.26 102.05
CA ALA A 249 -36.49 -3.07 102.42
C ALA A 249 -36.88 -2.36 103.74
N THR A 250 -38.03 -2.66 104.35
CA THR A 250 -38.64 -1.81 105.40
C THR A 250 -38.22 -2.13 106.84
N PHE A 251 -37.47 -3.21 107.09
CA PHE A 251 -37.31 -3.78 108.44
C PHE A 251 -36.21 -3.14 109.32
N LEU A 252 -35.23 -2.42 108.77
CA LEU A 252 -33.93 -2.18 109.44
C LEU A 252 -33.73 -0.84 110.20
N SER A 253 -34.59 0.17 110.04
CA SER A 253 -34.21 1.57 110.38
C SER A 253 -34.41 2.06 111.83
N ASN A 254 -35.15 1.35 112.70
CA ASN A 254 -35.76 1.97 113.90
C ASN A 254 -35.01 1.80 115.24
N ALA A 255 -33.83 1.20 115.30
CA ALA A 255 -33.27 0.66 116.56
C ALA A 255 -32.24 1.54 117.33
N LEU A 256 -31.69 2.63 116.76
CA LEU A 256 -30.39 3.19 117.21
C LEU A 256 -30.40 4.48 118.07
N VAL A 257 -31.53 5.16 118.27
CA VAL A 257 -31.51 6.58 118.71
C VAL A 257 -31.58 6.81 120.24
N LEU A 258 -31.89 5.79 121.05
CA LEU A 258 -32.32 5.99 122.45
C LEU A 258 -31.22 6.07 123.54
N CYS A 259 -29.95 5.79 123.25
CA CYS A 259 -28.96 5.47 124.30
C CYS A 259 -28.00 6.60 124.76
N PHE A 260 -28.10 7.85 124.29
CA PHE A 260 -26.95 8.79 124.35
C PHE A 260 -27.03 9.98 125.35
N LEU A 261 -28.08 10.14 126.17
CA LEU A 261 -28.38 11.45 126.81
C LEU A 261 -28.32 11.54 128.36
N GLU A 262 -27.88 10.51 129.09
CA GLU A 262 -28.16 10.42 130.54
C GLU A 262 -26.96 10.76 131.49
N SER A 263 -25.81 11.23 130.99
CA SER A 263 -24.52 11.09 131.71
C SER A 263 -23.85 12.33 132.34
N ILE A 264 -24.37 13.57 132.23
CA ILE A 264 -23.57 14.79 132.60
C ILE A 264 -24.39 15.86 133.36
N PHE A 265 -24.62 15.70 134.67
CA PHE A 265 -25.19 16.80 135.49
C PHE A 265 -24.74 16.88 136.97
N GLU A 266 -23.77 16.10 137.46
CA GLU A 266 -23.42 16.11 138.90
C GLU A 266 -22.08 16.80 139.26
N ASN A 267 -22.22 17.75 140.20
CA ASN A 267 -21.24 18.25 141.20
C ASN A 267 -20.41 19.53 140.95
N SER A 268 -20.27 20.30 142.04
CA SER A 268 -20.03 21.75 142.05
C SER A 268 -19.66 22.29 143.46
N VAL A 269 -18.95 23.43 143.54
CA VAL A 269 -19.02 24.51 144.59
C VAL A 269 -18.38 24.40 146.02
N SER A 270 -17.90 25.57 146.52
CA SER A 270 -17.64 26.03 147.92
C SER A 270 -16.33 25.61 148.67
N SER A 271 -15.77 26.36 149.66
CA SER A 271 -16.20 27.59 150.40
C SER A 271 -15.04 28.35 151.15
N HIS A 272 -15.34 29.45 151.87
CA HIS A 272 -14.47 30.56 152.35
C HIS A 272 -13.99 30.56 153.85
N LEU A 273 -12.84 31.22 154.10
CA LEU A 273 -12.37 32.10 155.24
C LEU A 273 -12.69 31.83 156.75
N ASN A 274 -11.65 31.69 157.61
CA ASN A 274 -11.17 32.70 158.62
C ASN A 274 -10.19 32.18 159.72
N TRP A 275 -8.93 32.69 159.73
CA TRP A 275 -7.95 32.91 160.86
C TRP A 275 -7.52 31.74 161.81
N PRO A 276 -6.27 31.64 162.37
CA PRO A 276 -5.17 32.64 162.46
C PRO A 276 -3.81 32.29 161.81
N GLU A 277 -2.94 33.31 161.77
CA GLU A 277 -1.72 33.48 160.95
C GLU A 277 -0.53 32.53 161.11
N GLU A 278 -0.44 31.66 162.12
CA GLU A 278 0.77 30.84 162.34
C GLU A 278 0.67 29.43 161.71
N MET A 279 -0.55 28.92 161.51
CA MET A 279 -0.81 27.78 160.60
C MET A 279 -0.69 28.20 159.14
N LEU A 280 -0.92 29.48 158.87
CA LEU A 280 -0.99 30.11 157.56
C LEU A 280 0.35 30.05 156.80
N ILE A 281 1.49 29.95 157.50
CA ILE A 281 2.81 29.77 156.86
C ILE A 281 2.99 28.34 156.37
N SER A 282 2.72 27.31 157.19
CA SER A 282 2.82 25.91 156.75
C SER A 282 1.77 25.56 155.69
N GLU A 283 0.59 26.17 155.78
CA GLU A 283 -0.50 25.96 154.84
C GLU A 283 -0.23 26.70 153.51
N LEU A 284 0.39 27.90 153.54
CA LEU A 284 0.95 28.53 152.33
C LEU A 284 2.10 27.71 151.72
N GLU A 285 3.00 27.12 152.50
CA GLU A 285 4.06 26.26 151.95
C GLU A 285 3.49 25.00 151.28
N GLN A 286 2.48 24.37 151.90
CA GLN A 286 1.81 23.19 151.36
C GLN A 286 0.89 23.52 150.17
N GLU A 287 0.23 24.68 150.16
CA GLU A 287 -0.55 25.18 149.04
C GLU A 287 0.34 25.63 147.88
N VAL A 288 1.49 26.26 148.13
CA VAL A 288 2.51 26.57 147.11
C VAL A 288 3.08 25.28 146.51
N ALA A 289 3.33 24.24 147.30
CA ALA A 289 3.72 22.93 146.78
C ALA A 289 2.62 22.32 145.91
N ALA A 290 1.36 22.30 146.38
CA ALA A 290 0.23 21.78 145.61
C ALA A 290 -0.05 22.59 144.33
N LEU A 291 0.09 23.92 144.35
CA LEU A 291 0.01 24.78 143.18
C LEU A 291 1.19 24.57 142.23
N THR A 292 2.38 24.27 142.75
CA THR A 292 3.57 23.93 141.94
C THR A 292 3.38 22.60 141.22
N ASP A 293 2.85 21.58 141.90
CA ASP A 293 2.52 20.28 141.29
C ASP A 293 1.35 20.40 140.30
N LYS A 294 0.33 21.20 140.63
CA LYS A 294 -0.78 21.47 139.70
C LYS A 294 -0.30 22.27 138.48
N ALA A 295 0.65 23.19 138.65
CA ALA A 295 1.29 23.91 137.55
C ALA A 295 2.24 23.01 136.74
N SER A 296 2.92 22.04 137.36
CA SER A 296 3.77 21.08 136.65
C SER A 296 2.93 20.09 135.83
N SER A 297 1.81 19.61 136.39
CA SER A 297 0.80 18.80 135.71
C SER A 297 0.11 19.56 134.57
N ALA A 298 -0.33 20.80 134.80
CA ALA A 298 -0.88 21.66 133.76
C ALA A 298 0.13 21.94 132.64
N ARG A 299 1.41 22.12 132.96
CA ARG A 299 2.50 22.27 131.98
C ARG A 299 2.75 20.98 131.21
N SER A 300 2.70 19.82 131.86
CA SER A 300 2.79 18.51 131.21
C SER A 300 1.63 18.28 130.23
N ASN A 301 0.41 18.64 130.64
CA ASN A 301 -0.78 18.57 129.78
C ASN A 301 -0.71 19.57 128.62
N ALA A 302 -0.22 20.79 128.84
CA ALA A 302 0.02 21.77 127.79
C ALA A 302 1.06 21.28 126.77
N ASN A 303 2.17 20.68 127.23
CA ASN A 303 3.18 20.06 126.37
C ASN A 303 2.61 18.86 125.58
N SER A 304 1.73 18.06 126.19
CA SER A 304 1.03 16.95 125.53
C SER A 304 0.07 17.44 124.45
N ILE A 305 -0.72 18.48 124.73
CA ILE A 305 -1.62 19.12 123.76
C ILE A 305 -0.80 19.78 122.63
N GLN A 306 0.32 20.42 122.95
CA GLN A 306 1.23 20.97 121.93
C GLN A 306 1.78 19.87 121.02
N SER A 307 2.24 18.75 121.58
CA SER A 307 2.71 17.60 120.79
C SER A 307 1.60 17.00 119.91
N GLN A 308 0.38 16.87 120.41
CA GLN A 308 -0.77 16.45 119.61
C GLN A 308 -1.10 17.46 118.49
N MET A 309 -1.01 18.76 118.77
CA MET A 309 -1.22 19.81 117.77
C MET A 309 -0.14 19.80 116.68
N GLU A 310 1.12 19.56 117.04
CA GLU A 310 2.23 19.39 116.09
C GLU A 310 2.01 18.16 115.19
N ILE A 311 1.56 17.03 115.75
CA ILE A 311 1.21 15.82 114.98
C ILE A 311 0.06 16.09 114.01
N ILE A 312 -1.01 16.78 114.45
CA ILE A 312 -2.15 17.12 113.59
C ILE A 312 -1.74 18.12 112.49
N GLN A 313 -0.95 19.14 112.81
CA GLN A 313 -0.43 20.09 111.82
C GLN A 313 0.44 19.39 110.77
N GLU A 314 1.30 18.45 111.18
CA GLU A 314 2.14 17.68 110.27
C GLU A 314 1.31 16.69 109.43
N GLN A 315 0.26 16.09 109.99
CA GLN A 315 -0.67 15.25 109.22
C GLN A 315 -1.44 16.06 108.17
N ILE A 316 -1.92 17.27 108.51
CA ILE A 316 -2.56 18.20 107.56
C ILE A 316 -1.54 18.65 106.48
N ARG A 317 -0.30 18.95 106.87
CA ARG A 317 0.78 19.31 105.93
C ARG A 317 1.06 18.19 104.92
N ASN A 318 1.08 16.94 105.39
CA ASN A 318 1.27 15.76 104.53
C ASN A 318 0.05 15.44 103.65
N GLN A 319 -1.18 15.67 104.12
CA GLN A 319 -2.36 15.59 103.25
C GLN A 319 -2.36 16.70 102.18
N ASN A 320 -1.99 17.93 102.56
CA ASN A 320 -1.89 19.05 101.63
C ASN A 320 -0.79 18.84 100.58
N SER A 321 0.35 18.22 100.92
CA SER A 321 1.40 17.90 99.93
C SER A 321 0.94 16.80 98.96
N VAL A 322 0.25 15.76 99.44
CA VAL A 322 -0.38 14.74 98.58
C VAL A 322 -1.41 15.35 97.64
N HIS A 323 -2.29 16.23 98.13
CA HIS A 323 -3.25 16.92 97.28
C HIS A 323 -2.60 17.88 96.28
N ALA A 324 -1.55 18.61 96.67
CA ALA A 324 -0.78 19.45 95.74
C ALA A 324 -0.12 18.63 94.63
N HIS A 325 0.42 17.44 94.94
CA HIS A 325 0.94 16.51 93.93
C HIS A 325 -0.15 15.95 93.02
N GLN A 326 -1.34 15.62 93.55
CA GLN A 326 -2.50 15.18 92.76
C GLN A 326 -2.98 16.28 91.81
N VAL A 327 -3.11 17.52 92.29
CA VAL A 327 -3.48 18.68 91.47
C VAL A 327 -2.45 18.92 90.37
N GLY A 328 -1.15 18.94 90.68
CA GLY A 328 -0.09 19.11 89.68
C GLY A 328 -0.08 18.00 88.61
N HIS A 329 -0.37 16.75 88.99
CA HIS A 329 -0.52 15.64 88.03
C HIS A 329 -1.73 15.83 87.11
N LEU A 330 -2.87 16.28 87.65
CA LEU A 330 -4.06 16.61 86.86
C LEU A 330 -3.81 17.80 85.93
N GLU A 331 -3.20 18.88 86.41
CA GLU A 331 -2.82 20.06 85.62
C GLU A 331 -1.87 19.70 84.47
N SER A 332 -0.86 18.86 84.71
CA SER A 332 0.02 18.37 83.64
C SER A 332 -0.71 17.46 82.65
N THR A 333 -1.68 16.66 83.12
CA THR A 333 -2.50 15.80 82.25
C THR A 333 -3.43 16.63 81.37
N VAL A 334 -4.08 17.65 81.93
CA VAL A 334 -4.92 18.59 81.17
C VAL A 334 -4.08 19.37 80.17
N SER A 335 -2.91 19.89 80.56
CA SER A 335 -2.00 20.61 79.66
C SER A 335 -1.55 19.74 78.47
N ARG A 336 -1.28 18.46 78.72
CA ARG A 336 -0.95 17.48 77.68
C ARG A 336 -2.16 17.23 76.75
N LEU A 337 -3.34 16.95 77.29
CA LEU A 337 -4.56 16.74 76.50
C LEU A 337 -4.96 17.97 75.67
N CYS A 338 -4.81 19.18 76.20
CA CYS A 338 -5.02 20.42 75.45
C CYS A 338 -4.02 20.57 74.29
N SER A 339 -2.76 20.18 74.49
CA SER A 339 -1.73 20.20 73.46
C SER A 339 -2.01 19.16 72.36
N GLU A 340 -2.36 17.93 72.75
CA GLU A 340 -2.78 16.85 71.84
C GLU A 340 -4.01 17.26 71.01
N LEU A 341 -5.01 17.89 71.63
CA LEU A 341 -6.21 18.41 70.95
C LEU A 341 -5.86 19.56 69.97
N GLN A 342 -4.98 20.47 70.35
CA GLN A 342 -4.55 21.57 69.48
C GLN A 342 -3.68 21.09 68.31
N GLU A 343 -2.91 20.02 68.49
CA GLU A 343 -2.18 19.35 67.41
C GLU A 343 -3.10 18.59 66.46
N ALA A 344 -4.06 17.82 66.99
CA ALA A 344 -5.10 17.16 66.19
C ALA A 344 -5.89 18.19 65.37
N LYS A 345 -6.28 19.33 65.97
CA LYS A 345 -6.95 20.43 65.26
C LYS A 345 -6.10 20.97 64.10
N ARG A 346 -4.82 21.27 64.33
CA ARG A 346 -3.90 21.72 63.25
C ARG A 346 -3.74 20.67 62.14
N MET A 347 -3.71 19.39 62.48
CA MET A 347 -3.66 18.29 61.50
C MET A 347 -4.92 18.23 60.63
N TYR A 348 -6.12 18.40 61.21
CA TYR A 348 -7.36 18.48 60.44
C TYR A 348 -7.43 19.74 59.57
N GLU A 349 -7.04 20.90 60.09
CA GLU A 349 -6.98 22.15 59.31
C GLU A 349 -6.04 22.02 58.09
N ASN A 350 -4.84 21.47 58.29
CA ASN A 350 -3.92 21.16 57.19
C ASN A 350 -4.54 20.18 56.18
N LYS A 351 -5.22 19.13 56.66
CA LYS A 351 -5.86 18.13 55.78
C LYS A 351 -7.01 18.72 54.96
N VAL A 352 -7.78 19.66 55.52
CA VAL A 352 -8.81 20.40 54.78
C VAL A 352 -8.16 21.25 53.68
N VAL A 353 -7.12 22.03 54.02
CA VAL A 353 -6.39 22.86 53.05
C VAL A 353 -5.77 22.03 51.92
N ASP A 354 -5.29 20.82 52.19
CA ASP A 354 -4.76 19.93 51.14
C ASP A 354 -5.88 19.31 50.28
N LEU A 355 -7.05 19.02 50.84
CA LEU A 355 -8.23 18.60 50.07
C LEU A 355 -8.79 19.74 49.20
N GLU A 356 -8.78 20.98 49.69
CA GLU A 356 -9.14 22.17 48.90
C GLU A 356 -8.19 22.38 47.71
N LYS A 357 -6.88 22.19 47.90
CA LYS A 357 -5.90 22.21 46.79
C LYS A 357 -6.16 21.10 45.78
N GLN A 358 -6.43 19.88 46.24
CA GLN A 358 -6.76 18.75 45.35
C GLN A 358 -8.05 19.02 44.56
N LEU A 359 -9.05 19.61 45.20
CA LEU A 359 -10.30 20.00 44.54
C LEU A 359 -10.08 21.12 43.51
N HIS A 360 -9.19 22.09 43.76
CA HIS A 360 -8.82 23.09 42.77
C HIS A 360 -8.02 22.51 41.58
N LEU A 361 -7.10 21.58 41.84
CA LEU A 361 -6.36 20.85 40.79
C LEU A 361 -7.33 20.07 39.90
N ALA A 362 -8.22 19.27 40.49
CA ALA A 362 -9.22 18.51 39.74
C ALA A 362 -10.14 19.42 38.90
N HIS A 363 -10.52 20.60 39.39
CA HIS A 363 -11.27 21.57 38.59
C HIS A 363 -10.45 22.17 37.44
N SER A 364 -9.15 22.38 37.61
CA SER A 364 -8.25 22.81 36.52
C SER A 364 -8.11 21.73 35.46
N GLU A 365 -7.89 20.48 35.88
CA GLU A 365 -7.80 19.31 34.99
C GLU A 365 -9.11 19.09 34.20
N ILE A 366 -10.27 19.24 34.85
CA ILE A 366 -11.59 19.18 34.18
C ILE A 366 -11.74 20.33 33.17
N ALA A 367 -11.30 21.54 33.51
CA ALA A 367 -11.37 22.69 32.60
C ALA A 367 -10.45 22.48 31.38
N GLU A 368 -9.21 22.01 31.59
CA GLU A 368 -8.25 21.68 30.55
C GLU A 368 -8.80 20.59 29.62
N ALA A 369 -9.25 19.46 30.18
CA ALA A 369 -9.86 18.36 29.42
C ALA A 369 -11.11 18.80 28.63
N GLN A 370 -11.90 19.74 29.17
CA GLN A 370 -13.03 20.33 28.46
C GLN A 370 -12.56 21.21 27.28
N THR A 371 -11.50 22.02 27.45
CA THR A 371 -10.93 22.79 26.33
C THR A 371 -10.26 21.91 25.27
N GLU A 372 -9.64 20.80 25.65
CA GLU A 372 -9.08 19.82 24.70
C GLU A 372 -10.19 19.12 23.92
N LYS A 373 -11.28 18.73 24.58
CA LYS A 373 -12.47 18.17 23.94
C LYS A 373 -13.10 19.16 22.96
N ASP A 374 -13.19 20.43 23.30
CA ASP A 374 -13.76 21.46 22.41
C ASP A 374 -12.84 21.72 21.21
N GLN A 375 -11.52 21.75 21.39
CA GLN A 375 -10.54 21.80 20.30
C GLN A 375 -10.61 20.55 19.40
N CYS A 376 -10.73 19.36 19.98
CA CYS A 376 -10.83 18.10 19.25
C CYS A 376 -12.15 17.99 18.47
N SER A 377 -13.25 18.50 19.04
CA SER A 377 -14.55 18.69 18.36
C SER A 377 -14.43 19.64 17.16
N GLN A 378 -13.76 20.78 17.34
CA GLN A 378 -13.51 21.74 16.24
C GLN A 378 -12.61 21.15 15.15
N GLY A 379 -11.56 20.41 15.55
CA GLY A 379 -10.69 19.65 14.64
C GLY A 379 -11.48 18.62 13.83
N SER A 380 -12.33 17.83 14.49
CA SER A 380 -13.24 16.86 13.87
C SER A 380 -14.19 17.52 12.86
N GLY A 381 -14.76 18.69 13.21
CA GLY A 381 -15.56 19.50 12.28
C GLY A 381 -14.79 19.88 11.02
N SER A 382 -13.58 20.43 11.18
CA SER A 382 -12.74 20.81 10.03
C SER A 382 -12.29 19.61 9.16
N LEU A 383 -12.08 18.44 9.78
CA LEU A 383 -11.75 17.20 9.08
C LEU A 383 -12.97 16.68 8.31
N ASN A 384 -14.16 16.77 8.90
CA ASN A 384 -15.41 16.41 8.27
C ASN A 384 -15.73 17.32 7.07
N ASP A 385 -15.52 18.63 7.18
CA ASP A 385 -15.61 19.56 6.05
C ASP A 385 -14.63 19.21 4.93
N ARG A 386 -13.40 18.82 5.29
CA ARG A 386 -12.38 18.34 4.33
C ARG A 386 -12.81 17.04 3.63
N ILE A 387 -13.43 16.11 4.36
CA ILE A 387 -14.00 14.87 3.80
C ILE A 387 -15.16 15.20 2.85
N HIS A 388 -16.07 16.11 3.20
CA HIS A 388 -17.16 16.55 2.32
C HIS A 388 -16.63 17.23 1.05
N GLN A 389 -15.57 18.04 1.15
CA GLN A 389 -14.89 18.63 0.00
C GLN A 389 -14.29 17.54 -0.91
N LEU A 390 -13.57 16.56 -0.36
CA LEU A 390 -12.98 15.45 -1.11
C LEU A 390 -14.03 14.55 -1.76
N LEU A 391 -15.15 14.27 -1.09
CA LEU A 391 -16.29 13.54 -1.68
C LEU A 391 -16.92 14.30 -2.85
N THR A 392 -17.00 15.63 -2.75
CA THR A 392 -17.50 16.48 -3.84
C THR A 392 -16.54 16.49 -5.03
N GLU A 393 -15.23 16.57 -4.79
CA GLU A 393 -14.21 16.44 -5.85
C GLU A 393 -14.21 15.05 -6.48
N LEU A 394 -14.35 13.97 -5.68
CA LEU A 394 -14.48 12.60 -6.17
C LEU A 394 -15.70 12.47 -7.10
N HIS A 395 -16.87 12.96 -6.67
CA HIS A 395 -18.09 12.92 -7.50
C HIS A 395 -17.93 13.73 -8.79
N LYS A 396 -17.26 14.88 -8.75
CA LYS A 396 -16.91 15.64 -9.95
C LYS A 396 -15.98 14.83 -10.88
N LYS A 397 -14.99 14.13 -10.33
CA LYS A 397 -14.07 13.27 -11.10
C LYS A 397 -14.73 12.02 -11.68
N GLU A 398 -15.72 11.45 -10.99
CA GLU A 398 -16.59 10.38 -11.50
C GLU A 398 -17.36 10.87 -12.74
N ILE A 399 -17.93 12.08 -12.69
CA ILE A 399 -18.63 12.70 -13.83
C ILE A 399 -17.66 12.97 -14.98
N GLU A 400 -16.51 13.60 -14.73
CA GLU A 400 -15.47 13.83 -15.75
C GLU A 400 -15.03 12.50 -16.41
N LEU A 401 -14.77 11.45 -15.62
CA LEU A 401 -14.43 10.12 -16.12
C LEU A 401 -15.55 9.47 -16.95
N SER A 402 -16.82 9.68 -16.57
CA SER A 402 -17.97 9.18 -17.33
C SER A 402 -18.09 9.85 -18.71
N LEU A 403 -17.83 11.16 -18.77
CA LEU A 403 -17.79 11.94 -20.02
C LEU A 403 -16.61 11.52 -20.90
N GLU A 404 -15.43 11.33 -20.31
CA GLU A 404 -14.22 10.82 -20.99
C GLU A 404 -14.45 9.42 -21.58
N LYS A 405 -15.14 8.53 -20.86
CA LYS A 405 -15.52 7.19 -21.34
C LYS A 405 -16.49 7.26 -22.52
N GLU A 406 -17.51 8.11 -22.45
CA GLU A 406 -18.48 8.31 -23.54
C GLU A 406 -17.85 8.99 -24.76
N GLN A 407 -16.91 9.94 -24.56
CA GLN A 407 -16.14 10.55 -25.63
C GLN A 407 -15.21 9.54 -26.32
N ASN A 408 -14.52 8.70 -25.55
CA ASN A 408 -13.70 7.61 -26.10
C ASN A 408 -14.55 6.58 -26.85
N LYS A 409 -15.73 6.21 -26.34
CA LYS A 409 -16.68 5.34 -27.05
C LYS A 409 -17.05 5.93 -28.41
N ARG A 410 -17.43 7.21 -28.49
CA ARG A 410 -17.72 7.90 -29.75
C ARG A 410 -16.53 7.96 -30.71
N PHE A 411 -15.30 8.00 -30.18
CA PHE A 411 -14.09 7.90 -30.99
C PHE A 411 -13.91 6.48 -31.56
N TRP A 412 -14.15 5.44 -30.76
CA TRP A 412 -14.14 4.03 -31.21
C TRP A 412 -15.21 3.75 -32.26
N ASP A 413 -16.45 4.23 -32.05
CA ASP A 413 -17.55 4.11 -33.02
C ASP A 413 -17.14 4.77 -34.35
N ARG A 414 -16.67 6.02 -34.31
CA ARG A 414 -16.19 6.74 -35.51
C ARG A 414 -14.99 6.06 -36.17
N ASN A 415 -14.06 5.50 -35.39
CA ASN A 415 -12.91 4.80 -35.94
C ASN A 415 -13.32 3.47 -36.59
N THR A 416 -14.37 2.82 -36.08
CA THR A 416 -14.98 1.63 -36.69
C THR A 416 -15.66 2.00 -38.01
N ASP A 417 -16.46 3.06 -38.05
CA ASP A 417 -17.07 3.59 -39.29
C ASP A 417 -16.01 3.98 -40.34
N ASN A 418 -14.93 4.64 -39.89
CA ASN A 418 -13.78 4.96 -40.74
C ASN A 418 -13.10 3.69 -41.27
N SER A 419 -12.92 2.65 -40.44
CA SER A 419 -12.34 1.37 -40.87
C SER A 419 -13.22 0.68 -41.92
N VAL A 420 -14.55 0.63 -41.70
CA VAL A 420 -15.52 0.09 -42.68
C VAL A 420 -15.45 0.86 -44.00
N THR A 421 -15.30 2.19 -43.93
CA THR A 421 -15.13 3.06 -45.11
C THR A 421 -13.81 2.81 -45.83
N ILE A 422 -12.70 2.68 -45.10
CA ILE A 422 -11.37 2.36 -45.66
C ILE A 422 -11.39 0.98 -46.33
N ASP A 423 -12.00 -0.03 -45.69
CA ASP A 423 -12.11 -1.37 -46.27
C ASP A 423 -13.07 -1.42 -47.46
N HIS A 424 -14.05 -0.53 -47.54
CA HIS A 424 -14.86 -0.35 -48.74
C HIS A 424 -14.04 0.24 -49.89
N LEU A 425 -13.31 1.33 -49.64
CA LEU A 425 -12.43 1.97 -50.63
C LEU A 425 -11.30 1.04 -51.10
N ARG A 426 -10.74 0.21 -50.22
CA ARG A 426 -9.78 -0.86 -50.57
C ARG A 426 -10.39 -1.86 -51.56
N ARG A 427 -11.58 -2.39 -51.24
CA ARG A 427 -12.31 -3.31 -52.15
C ARG A 427 -12.64 -2.68 -53.50
N GLU A 428 -12.95 -1.39 -53.55
CA GLU A 428 -13.13 -0.66 -54.81
C GLU A 428 -11.82 -0.52 -55.59
N LEU A 429 -10.73 -0.15 -54.91
CA LEU A 429 -9.40 -0.03 -55.51
C LEU A 429 -8.91 -1.38 -56.06
N ASP A 430 -9.10 -2.48 -55.32
CA ASP A 430 -8.77 -3.83 -55.76
C ASP A 430 -9.60 -4.23 -57.00
N ASN A 431 -10.91 -3.94 -57.02
CA ASN A 431 -11.75 -4.16 -58.20
C ASN A 431 -11.27 -3.34 -59.40
N LYS A 432 -10.82 -2.09 -59.19
CA LYS A 432 -10.24 -1.26 -60.25
C LYS A 432 -8.88 -1.75 -60.72
N ASN A 433 -8.01 -2.24 -59.85
CA ASN A 433 -6.77 -2.90 -60.21
C ASN A 433 -7.03 -4.18 -61.03
N MET A 434 -8.00 -5.01 -60.62
CA MET A 434 -8.40 -6.21 -61.37
C MET A 434 -8.99 -5.86 -62.75
N GLN A 435 -9.68 -4.72 -62.90
CA GLN A 435 -10.13 -4.20 -64.20
C GLN A 435 -8.94 -3.71 -65.05
N LEU A 436 -8.01 -2.94 -64.46
CA LEU A 436 -6.79 -2.47 -65.15
C LEU A 436 -5.92 -3.63 -65.62
N GLN A 437 -5.71 -4.66 -64.80
CA GLN A 437 -4.90 -5.83 -65.17
C GLN A 437 -5.52 -6.63 -66.32
N ARG A 438 -6.87 -6.74 -66.38
CA ARG A 438 -7.55 -7.32 -67.55
C ARG A 438 -7.31 -6.49 -68.81
N MET A 439 -7.44 -5.17 -68.73
CA MET A 439 -7.18 -4.27 -69.86
C MET A 439 -5.71 -4.32 -70.30
N GLU A 440 -4.77 -4.38 -69.36
CA GLU A 440 -3.33 -4.51 -69.65
C GLU A 440 -3.02 -5.83 -70.35
N ASN A 441 -3.66 -6.94 -69.94
CA ASN A 441 -3.53 -8.23 -70.63
C ASN A 441 -4.08 -8.16 -72.05
N THR A 442 -5.26 -7.58 -72.27
CA THR A 442 -5.80 -7.36 -73.63
C THR A 442 -4.87 -6.49 -74.48
N VAL A 443 -4.25 -5.45 -73.91
CA VAL A 443 -3.26 -4.62 -74.62
C VAL A 443 -1.98 -5.39 -74.93
N LYS A 444 -1.52 -6.29 -74.04
CA LYS A 444 -0.40 -7.20 -74.31
C LYS A 444 -0.72 -8.17 -75.44
N GLU A 445 -1.89 -8.81 -75.41
CA GLU A 445 -2.40 -9.70 -76.46
C GLU A 445 -2.46 -8.99 -77.82
N MET A 446 -3.05 -7.80 -77.88
CA MET A 446 -3.09 -6.96 -79.09
C MET A 446 -1.70 -6.56 -79.58
N ARG A 447 -0.75 -6.28 -78.67
CA ARG A 447 0.63 -5.96 -79.04
C ARG A 447 1.36 -7.19 -79.61
N THR A 448 1.18 -8.37 -79.02
CA THR A 448 1.75 -9.61 -79.55
C THR A 448 1.15 -9.99 -80.90
N GLU A 449 -0.15 -9.77 -81.10
CA GLU A 449 -0.81 -10.02 -82.38
C GLU A 449 -0.34 -9.04 -83.48
N CYS A 450 -0.17 -7.76 -83.14
CA CYS A 450 0.42 -6.78 -84.05
C CYS A 450 1.88 -7.12 -84.40
N HIS A 451 2.67 -7.58 -83.42
CA HIS A 451 4.04 -8.05 -83.67
C HIS A 451 4.06 -9.27 -84.60
N ARG A 452 3.23 -10.28 -84.32
CA ARG A 452 3.05 -11.47 -85.16
C ARG A 452 2.61 -11.11 -86.58
N GLN A 453 1.71 -10.14 -86.73
CA GLN A 453 1.30 -9.63 -88.04
C GLN A 453 2.47 -8.97 -88.79
N MET A 454 3.31 -8.20 -88.09
CA MET A 454 4.52 -7.60 -88.66
C MET A 454 5.55 -8.67 -89.05
N GLU A 455 5.76 -9.70 -88.23
CA GLU A 455 6.60 -10.85 -88.56
C GLU A 455 6.11 -11.59 -89.80
N CYS A 456 4.79 -11.85 -89.92
CA CYS A 456 4.20 -12.44 -91.13
C CYS A 456 4.40 -11.56 -92.38
N GLN A 457 4.30 -10.24 -92.25
CA GLN A 457 4.60 -9.32 -93.36
C GLN A 457 6.09 -9.33 -93.72
N MET A 458 6.98 -9.33 -92.73
CA MET A 458 8.42 -9.42 -92.94
C MET A 458 8.82 -10.74 -93.60
N ALA A 459 8.22 -11.87 -93.20
CA ALA A 459 8.42 -13.16 -93.85
C ALA A 459 7.95 -13.16 -95.31
N ALA A 460 6.79 -12.56 -95.61
CA ALA A 460 6.31 -12.41 -96.99
C ALA A 460 7.20 -11.47 -97.84
N ILE A 461 7.73 -10.40 -97.25
CA ILE A 461 8.72 -9.52 -97.89
C ILE A 461 10.05 -10.26 -98.11
N GLN A 462 10.49 -11.08 -97.14
CA GLN A 462 11.69 -11.90 -97.28
C GLN A 462 11.51 -12.95 -98.37
N GLU A 463 10.40 -13.70 -98.41
CA GLU A 463 10.12 -14.65 -99.49
C GLU A 463 10.06 -13.95 -100.85
N LYS A 464 9.51 -12.73 -100.92
CA LYS A 464 9.55 -11.91 -102.12
C LYS A 464 10.97 -11.51 -102.49
N ASN A 465 11.80 -11.08 -101.55
CA ASN A 465 13.20 -10.73 -101.79
C ASN A 465 14.04 -11.95 -102.17
N GLU A 466 13.78 -13.12 -101.60
CA GLU A 466 14.35 -14.40 -102.00
C GLU A 466 13.87 -14.81 -103.38
N SER A 467 12.62 -14.55 -103.76
CA SER A 467 12.15 -14.81 -105.14
C SER A 467 12.77 -13.84 -106.15
N VAL A 468 13.01 -12.57 -105.79
CA VAL A 468 13.82 -11.62 -106.58
C VAL A 468 15.28 -12.10 -106.65
N GLY A 469 15.85 -12.57 -105.54
CA GLY A 469 17.18 -13.18 -105.50
C GLY A 469 17.27 -14.43 -106.37
N ARG A 470 16.24 -15.30 -106.37
CA ARG A 470 16.10 -16.44 -107.28
C ARG A 470 15.97 -15.98 -108.74
N ILE A 471 15.26 -14.89 -109.03
CA ILE A 471 15.20 -14.30 -110.39
C ILE A 471 16.56 -13.74 -110.81
N SER A 472 17.30 -13.07 -109.91
CA SER A 472 18.66 -12.60 -110.17
C SER A 472 19.63 -13.76 -110.36
N SER A 473 19.54 -14.82 -109.56
CA SER A 473 20.31 -16.05 -109.73
C SER A 473 19.96 -16.75 -111.04
N LEU A 474 18.67 -16.86 -111.41
CA LEU A 474 18.23 -17.38 -112.71
C LEU A 474 18.68 -16.50 -113.89
N THR A 475 18.86 -15.19 -113.68
CA THR A 475 19.43 -14.27 -114.68
C THR A 475 20.93 -14.50 -114.82
N VAL A 476 21.65 -14.70 -113.71
CA VAL A 476 23.07 -15.10 -113.72
C VAL A 476 23.25 -16.52 -114.27
N GLU A 477 22.34 -17.45 -114.01
CA GLU A 477 22.31 -18.80 -114.58
C GLU A 477 21.93 -18.77 -116.07
N LEU A 478 21.13 -17.81 -116.54
CA LEU A 478 20.88 -17.63 -117.98
C LEU A 478 22.14 -17.15 -118.71
N GLU A 479 22.89 -16.20 -118.12
CA GLU A 479 24.18 -15.76 -118.68
C GLU A 479 25.30 -16.78 -118.49
N SER A 480 25.34 -17.50 -117.37
CA SER A 480 26.31 -18.59 -117.16
C SER A 480 25.94 -19.86 -117.93
N ALA A 481 24.67 -20.07 -118.32
CA ALA A 481 24.28 -21.08 -119.30
C ALA A 481 24.74 -20.70 -120.71
N LYS A 482 24.66 -19.41 -121.09
CA LYS A 482 25.30 -18.93 -122.33
C LYS A 482 26.82 -19.10 -122.31
N GLU A 483 27.47 -18.93 -121.16
CA GLU A 483 28.92 -19.11 -121.00
C GLU A 483 29.35 -20.59 -120.87
N THR A 484 28.57 -21.43 -120.20
CA THR A 484 28.86 -22.87 -120.07
C THR A 484 28.47 -23.66 -121.32
N LEU A 485 27.57 -23.15 -122.17
CA LEU A 485 27.45 -23.61 -123.56
C LEU A 485 28.76 -23.41 -124.34
N CYS A 486 29.60 -22.43 -123.96
CA CYS A 486 30.94 -22.28 -124.52
C CYS A 486 31.99 -23.19 -123.85
N LYS A 487 31.83 -23.63 -122.59
CA LYS A 487 32.80 -24.46 -121.84
C LYS A 487 32.52 -25.98 -121.81
N VAL A 488 31.26 -26.43 -121.91
CA VAL A 488 30.91 -27.85 -122.12
C VAL A 488 31.45 -28.36 -123.48
N LYS A 489 31.78 -27.43 -124.37
CA LYS A 489 32.55 -27.65 -125.60
C LYS A 489 34.00 -28.10 -125.36
N GLU A 490 34.55 -27.96 -124.15
CA GLU A 490 35.98 -28.10 -123.85
C GLU A 490 36.28 -29.29 -122.88
N ASP A 491 35.44 -29.52 -121.86
CA ASP A 491 35.79 -30.32 -120.67
C ASP A 491 35.21 -31.75 -120.57
N LEU A 492 34.67 -32.34 -121.64
CA LEU A 492 34.29 -33.78 -121.70
C LEU A 492 35.50 -34.74 -121.53
N THR A 493 36.70 -34.20 -121.33
CA THR A 493 37.99 -34.79 -121.71
C THR A 493 38.83 -35.34 -120.54
N ALA A 494 38.50 -35.05 -119.28
CA ALA A 494 39.49 -35.16 -118.19
C ALA A 494 39.19 -36.08 -116.96
N LYS A 495 37.93 -36.40 -116.62
CA LYS A 495 37.57 -36.97 -115.29
C LYS A 495 37.76 -38.49 -115.10
N GLN A 496 38.88 -39.03 -115.60
CA GLN A 496 39.14 -40.47 -115.78
C GLN A 496 39.92 -41.16 -114.61
N ILE A 497 40.46 -40.42 -113.63
CA ILE A 497 41.71 -40.84 -112.95
C ILE A 497 41.61 -41.20 -111.43
N ASP A 498 40.69 -40.63 -110.65
CA ASP A 498 40.86 -40.51 -109.17
C ASP A 498 40.41 -41.72 -108.29
N LEU A 499 40.45 -42.97 -108.76
CA LEU A 499 39.78 -44.12 -108.08
C LEU A 499 40.66 -44.99 -107.13
N GLU A 500 41.98 -44.80 -107.04
CA GLU A 500 42.89 -45.95 -106.79
C GLU A 500 43.59 -46.08 -105.39
N THR A 501 43.42 -45.17 -104.41
CA THR A 501 44.46 -44.97 -103.35
C THR A 501 44.10 -45.22 -101.86
N ALA A 502 43.07 -45.99 -101.50
CA ALA A 502 42.46 -45.95 -100.15
C ALA A 502 42.66 -47.14 -99.15
N GLU A 503 43.69 -48.00 -99.25
CA GLU A 503 43.60 -49.37 -98.70
C GLU A 503 44.75 -49.90 -97.77
N LYS A 504 45.14 -49.26 -96.63
CA LYS A 504 46.08 -49.93 -95.68
C LYS A 504 46.17 -49.49 -94.19
N THR A 505 46.18 -50.52 -93.32
CA THR A 505 46.78 -50.66 -91.95
C THR A 505 46.00 -50.32 -90.66
N VAL A 506 45.84 -51.36 -89.81
CA VAL A 506 45.36 -51.36 -88.39
C VAL A 506 46.06 -52.52 -87.65
N SER A 507 46.67 -52.32 -86.47
CA SER A 507 47.06 -53.44 -85.57
C SER A 507 47.53 -53.06 -84.14
N ASN A 508 47.28 -53.98 -83.19
CA ASN A 508 47.92 -54.21 -81.88
C ASN A 508 47.51 -53.42 -80.60
N LEU A 509 46.93 -54.18 -79.66
CA LEU A 509 46.65 -53.95 -78.24
C LEU A 509 47.10 -55.21 -77.44
N THR A 510 47.15 -55.11 -76.09
CA THR A 510 46.90 -56.19 -75.07
C THR A 510 48.06 -56.55 -74.11
N ALA A 511 47.70 -56.79 -72.83
CA ALA A 511 48.47 -57.25 -71.64
C ALA A 511 49.12 -56.14 -70.76
N HIS A 512 49.18 -56.21 -69.41
CA HIS A 512 48.98 -57.31 -68.43
C HIS A 512 48.47 -56.77 -67.06
N LEU A 513 47.78 -57.58 -66.22
CA LEU A 513 47.13 -57.11 -64.96
C LEU A 513 46.98 -58.23 -63.89
N GLN A 514 47.97 -58.48 -63.01
CA GLN A 514 47.85 -59.41 -61.85
C GLN A 514 49.05 -59.37 -60.87
N GLU A 515 48.80 -59.68 -59.57
CA GLU A 515 49.72 -59.96 -58.43
C GLU A 515 49.75 -58.90 -57.28
N LYS A 516 48.82 -58.96 -56.30
CA LYS A 516 48.85 -59.58 -54.93
C LYS A 516 49.47 -58.71 -53.79
N GLU A 517 49.01 -58.60 -52.53
CA GLU A 517 48.14 -59.40 -51.61
C GLU A 517 48.89 -60.38 -50.66
N ARG A 518 49.34 -59.93 -49.45
CA ARG A 518 49.78 -60.77 -48.28
C ARG A 518 50.18 -60.03 -46.97
N THR A 519 49.90 -60.65 -45.80
CA THR A 519 50.55 -60.62 -44.43
C THR A 519 51.26 -59.34 -43.92
N LEU A 520 50.97 -58.72 -42.75
CA LEU A 520 49.98 -58.95 -41.66
C LEU A 520 50.29 -59.96 -40.50
N GLU A 521 51.49 -59.97 -39.87
CA GLU A 521 51.79 -60.89 -38.73
C GLU A 521 52.92 -60.46 -37.72
N ILE A 522 52.90 -59.28 -37.07
CA ILE A 522 53.88 -58.94 -36.00
C ILE A 522 53.31 -58.01 -34.89
N THR A 523 52.82 -58.55 -33.77
CA THR A 523 52.31 -57.75 -32.61
C THR A 523 52.58 -58.35 -31.21
N ASN A 524 53.70 -59.07 -30.98
CA ASN A 524 53.85 -59.90 -29.76
C ASN A 524 55.27 -60.00 -29.14
N LYS A 525 55.95 -58.88 -28.79
CA LYS A 525 57.34 -58.91 -28.24
C LYS A 525 57.77 -57.96 -27.07
N GLU A 526 56.93 -57.07 -26.54
CA GLU A 526 57.42 -55.96 -25.66
C GLU A 526 57.49 -56.21 -24.12
N ILE A 527 56.91 -57.29 -23.57
CA ILE A 527 56.56 -57.37 -22.11
C ILE A 527 57.72 -57.74 -21.14
N LYS A 528 58.98 -57.86 -21.58
CA LYS A 528 60.01 -58.68 -20.87
C LYS A 528 61.15 -57.98 -20.07
N LYS A 529 61.04 -56.71 -19.64
CA LYS A 529 62.24 -55.90 -19.24
C LYS A 529 62.42 -55.43 -17.77
N LEU A 530 61.51 -55.68 -16.80
CA LEU A 530 61.53 -54.97 -15.49
C LEU A 530 61.69 -55.87 -14.22
N HIS A 531 62.75 -56.69 -14.08
CA HIS A 531 62.80 -57.71 -13.01
C HIS A 531 64.16 -57.94 -12.28
N SER A 532 65.04 -56.94 -12.12
CA SER A 532 66.46 -57.19 -11.73
C SER A 532 67.12 -56.20 -10.73
N GLN A 533 66.71 -56.12 -9.45
CA GLN A 533 67.31 -55.13 -8.53
C GLN A 533 67.38 -55.39 -6.99
N LEU A 534 67.44 -56.64 -6.50
CA LEU A 534 67.41 -56.95 -5.04
C LEU A 534 68.61 -57.81 -4.56
N GLY A 535 69.79 -57.23 -4.26
CA GLY A 535 71.01 -58.04 -4.03
C GLY A 535 72.10 -57.60 -3.03
N SER A 536 72.03 -56.47 -2.34
CA SER A 536 73.21 -55.85 -1.69
C SER A 536 73.15 -55.71 -0.15
N ARG A 537 72.94 -56.79 0.62
CA ARG A 537 72.73 -56.70 2.09
C ARG A 537 73.32 -57.86 2.93
N MET A 538 74.65 -58.12 2.88
CA MET A 538 75.22 -59.28 3.62
C MET A 538 76.68 -59.18 4.11
N GLN A 539 77.05 -58.15 4.88
CA GLN A 539 78.29 -58.15 5.69
C GLN A 539 78.00 -57.61 7.12
N GLU A 540 78.20 -58.45 8.16
CA GLU A 540 79.31 -58.42 9.14
C GLU A 540 79.02 -57.48 10.34
N LEU A 541 78.78 -57.90 11.59
CA LEU A 541 78.90 -59.20 12.31
C LEU A 541 80.33 -59.57 12.82
N GLN A 542 81.00 -58.67 13.55
CA GLN A 542 82.42 -58.84 13.93
C GLN A 542 82.85 -58.34 15.35
N HIS A 543 81.96 -58.14 16.34
CA HIS A 543 82.28 -57.27 17.50
C HIS A 543 82.00 -57.78 18.94
N LEU A 544 82.24 -59.06 19.27
CA LEU A 544 82.10 -59.61 20.64
C LEU A 544 83.37 -60.37 21.10
N LYS A 545 84.15 -59.85 22.09
CA LYS A 545 85.24 -60.65 22.70
C LYS A 545 85.77 -60.31 24.11
N ASN A 546 85.76 -59.06 24.61
CA ASN A 546 86.62 -58.69 25.77
C ASN A 546 85.83 -58.25 27.03
N GLU A 547 85.50 -59.17 27.95
CA GLU A 547 84.53 -58.89 29.05
C GLU A 547 84.93 -59.42 30.45
N GLU A 548 86.19 -59.82 30.70
CA GLU A 548 86.58 -60.59 31.91
C GLU A 548 87.04 -59.77 33.14
N ASP A 549 87.51 -58.51 33.00
CA ASP A 549 87.91 -57.64 34.14
C ASP A 549 86.72 -57.24 35.06
N CYS A 550 85.51 -57.68 34.71
CA CYS A 550 84.23 -57.23 35.26
C CYS A 550 84.04 -57.53 36.76
N LEU A 551 84.50 -58.68 37.26
CA LEU A 551 84.08 -59.19 38.58
C LEU A 551 84.55 -58.37 39.80
N ARG A 552 85.55 -57.49 39.66
CA ARG A 552 85.95 -56.58 40.76
C ARG A 552 85.14 -55.27 40.75
N ASN A 553 84.71 -54.81 39.57
CA ASN A 553 83.75 -53.70 39.45
C ASN A 553 82.39 -54.09 40.04
N VAL A 554 81.94 -55.33 39.83
CA VAL A 554 80.64 -55.86 40.32
C VAL A 554 80.43 -55.66 41.83
N GLN A 555 81.49 -55.67 42.65
CA GLN A 555 81.36 -55.44 44.11
C GLN A 555 81.09 -53.95 44.42
N SER A 556 81.83 -53.03 43.81
CA SER A 556 81.58 -51.57 43.93
C SER A 556 80.28 -51.15 43.26
N GLU A 557 79.94 -51.78 42.14
CA GLU A 557 78.64 -51.64 41.49
C GLU A 557 77.53 -52.10 42.41
N ARG A 558 77.67 -53.20 43.16
CA ARG A 558 76.62 -53.66 44.09
C ARG A 558 76.27 -52.64 45.18
N GLU A 559 77.25 -51.96 45.78
CA GLU A 559 76.96 -50.92 46.78
C GLU A 559 76.42 -49.64 46.12
N THR A 560 76.94 -49.26 44.94
CA THR A 560 76.40 -48.17 44.12
C THR A 560 74.94 -48.44 43.71
N LEU A 561 74.63 -49.66 43.28
CA LEU A 561 73.30 -50.15 42.92
C LEU A 561 72.37 -50.19 44.13
N LYS A 562 72.86 -50.43 45.34
CA LYS A 562 72.05 -50.37 46.57
C LYS A 562 71.63 -48.93 46.90
N LEU A 563 72.55 -47.97 46.76
CA LEU A 563 72.23 -46.55 46.91
C LEU A 563 71.31 -46.05 45.78
N GLN A 564 71.55 -46.50 44.54
CA GLN A 564 70.63 -46.24 43.43
C GLN A 564 69.25 -46.88 43.65
N LEU A 565 69.16 -48.07 44.25
CA LEU A 565 67.88 -48.73 44.54
C LEU A 565 67.08 -47.95 45.57
N LEU A 566 67.70 -47.45 46.64
CA LEU A 566 67.05 -46.56 47.61
C LEU A 566 66.59 -45.23 46.96
N GLU A 567 67.39 -44.64 46.07
CA GLU A 567 66.98 -43.45 45.32
C GLU A 567 65.85 -43.77 44.32
N LYS A 568 65.85 -44.97 43.72
CA LYS A 568 64.75 -45.45 42.86
C LYS A 568 63.48 -45.70 43.67
N GLU A 569 63.56 -46.23 44.88
CA GLU A 569 62.42 -46.37 45.81
C GLU A 569 61.87 -45.01 46.22
N ARG A 570 62.72 -44.05 46.56
CA ARG A 570 62.32 -42.64 46.81
C ARG A 570 61.65 -42.01 45.58
N ILE A 571 62.17 -42.25 44.38
CA ILE A 571 61.56 -41.82 43.11
C ILE A 571 60.21 -42.51 42.88
N VAL A 572 60.08 -43.79 43.21
CA VAL A 572 58.81 -44.54 43.15
C VAL A 572 57.78 -43.99 44.15
N GLU A 573 58.18 -43.60 45.37
CA GLU A 573 57.26 -42.91 46.30
C GLU A 573 56.78 -41.55 45.76
N ILE A 574 57.67 -40.79 45.09
CA ILE A 574 57.30 -39.53 44.44
C ILE A 574 56.34 -39.79 43.28
N PHE A 575 56.60 -40.81 42.44
CA PHE A 575 55.69 -41.21 41.37
C PHE A 575 54.36 -41.74 41.91
N GLN A 576 54.34 -42.49 43.02
CA GLN A 576 53.10 -42.94 43.64
C GLN A 576 52.26 -41.75 44.13
N LYS A 577 52.86 -40.78 44.82
CA LYS A 577 52.18 -39.52 45.19
C LYS A 577 51.69 -38.72 43.99
N GLN A 578 52.44 -38.72 42.89
CA GLN A 578 51.98 -38.13 41.63
C GLN A 578 50.80 -38.90 41.03
N ILE A 579 50.82 -40.24 41.05
CA ILE A 579 49.72 -41.10 40.58
C ILE A 579 48.46 -40.91 41.43
N ASP A 580 48.59 -40.84 42.76
CA ASP A 580 47.47 -40.63 43.68
C ASP A 580 46.82 -39.26 43.44
N ASN A 581 47.62 -38.20 43.30
CA ASN A 581 47.16 -36.87 42.91
C ASN A 581 46.50 -36.88 41.51
N MET A 582 47.10 -37.58 40.53
CA MET A 582 46.53 -37.70 39.18
C MET A 582 45.19 -38.43 39.21
N THR A 583 45.07 -39.47 40.03
CA THR A 583 43.84 -40.26 40.23
C THR A 583 42.74 -39.41 40.89
N GLN A 584 43.09 -38.55 41.85
CA GLN A 584 42.15 -37.59 42.44
C GLN A 584 41.66 -36.57 41.39
N ILE A 585 42.57 -36.02 40.58
CA ILE A 585 42.25 -35.05 39.52
C ILE A 585 41.37 -35.71 38.44
N VAL A 586 41.71 -36.92 37.99
CA VAL A 586 40.91 -37.71 37.05
C VAL A 586 39.52 -38.04 37.64
N GLY A 587 39.43 -38.37 38.92
CA GLY A 587 38.16 -38.57 39.62
C GLY A 587 37.31 -37.29 39.73
N GLN A 588 37.94 -36.13 39.93
CA GLN A 588 37.26 -34.83 39.90
C GLN A 588 36.76 -34.49 38.49
N HIS A 589 37.58 -34.69 37.45
CA HIS A 589 37.17 -34.53 36.06
C HIS A 589 36.05 -35.50 35.68
N GLY A 590 36.07 -36.74 36.16
CA GLY A 590 34.99 -37.71 35.96
C GLY A 590 33.66 -37.25 36.55
N ARG A 591 33.68 -36.70 37.79
CA ARG A 591 32.49 -36.07 38.39
C ARG A 591 31.99 -34.86 37.59
N ASN A 592 32.90 -33.97 37.19
CA ASN A 592 32.54 -32.78 36.41
C ASN A 592 31.99 -33.15 35.01
N ALA A 593 32.56 -34.17 34.36
CA ALA A 593 32.08 -34.69 33.09
C ALA A 593 30.70 -35.36 33.23
N GLY A 594 30.46 -36.08 34.34
CA GLY A 594 29.15 -36.61 34.69
C GLY A 594 28.10 -35.50 34.88
N ALA A 595 28.44 -34.43 35.61
CA ALA A 595 27.56 -33.27 35.77
C ALA A 595 27.24 -32.59 34.42
N MET A 596 28.24 -32.33 33.59
CA MET A 596 28.05 -31.79 32.24
C MET A 596 27.24 -32.72 31.33
N ALA A 597 27.34 -34.05 31.49
CA ALA A 597 26.53 -35.00 30.73
C ALA A 597 25.04 -34.98 31.15
N VAL A 598 24.75 -34.78 32.44
CA VAL A 598 23.39 -34.58 32.96
C VAL A 598 22.82 -33.24 32.46
N GLU A 599 23.58 -32.15 32.58
CA GLU A 599 23.20 -30.82 32.08
C GLU A 599 22.94 -30.84 30.57
N LYS A 600 23.81 -31.47 29.78
CA LYS A 600 23.59 -31.70 28.34
C LYS A 600 22.30 -32.48 28.06
N SER A 601 21.99 -33.48 28.88
CA SER A 601 20.76 -34.28 28.71
C SER A 601 19.50 -33.46 29.05
N GLN A 602 19.58 -32.60 30.07
CA GLN A 602 18.52 -31.66 30.43
C GLN A 602 18.29 -30.60 29.34
N LEU A 603 19.35 -29.99 28.82
CA LEU A 603 19.26 -29.04 27.70
C LEU A 603 18.72 -29.69 26.42
N ILE A 604 19.08 -30.95 26.13
CA ILE A 604 18.48 -31.70 25.00
C ILE A 604 16.98 -31.92 25.22
N LYS A 605 16.55 -32.22 26.47
CA LYS A 605 15.12 -32.34 26.78
C LYS A 605 14.40 -31.01 26.56
N GLU A 606 14.92 -29.91 27.11
CA GLU A 606 14.35 -28.57 26.95
C GLU A 606 14.26 -28.15 25.48
N ILE A 607 15.29 -28.41 24.67
CA ILE A 607 15.27 -28.17 23.21
C ILE A 607 14.14 -28.96 22.52
N ASN A 608 13.90 -30.21 22.94
CA ASN A 608 12.81 -31.02 22.38
C ASN A 608 11.43 -30.51 22.84
N ASP A 609 11.29 -30.13 24.12
CA ASP A 609 10.05 -29.56 24.67
C ASP A 609 9.71 -28.23 23.98
N TRP A 610 10.69 -27.33 23.78
CA TRP A 610 10.54 -26.10 22.99
C TRP A 610 10.20 -26.38 21.53
N LYS A 611 10.84 -27.38 20.90
CA LYS A 611 10.54 -27.78 19.52
C LYS A 611 9.10 -28.29 19.36
N LEU A 612 8.61 -29.03 20.34
CA LEU A 612 7.22 -29.50 20.38
C LEU A 612 6.25 -28.31 20.55
N LYS A 613 6.58 -27.36 21.44
CA LYS A 613 5.80 -26.12 21.63
C LYS A 613 5.75 -25.25 20.36
N VAL A 614 6.84 -25.17 19.60
CA VAL A 614 6.88 -24.45 18.32
C VAL A 614 5.96 -25.12 17.28
N GLU A 615 5.92 -26.45 17.20
CA GLU A 615 5.02 -27.14 16.26
C GLU A 615 3.54 -26.99 16.68
N GLU A 616 3.22 -27.03 17.98
CA GLU A 616 1.87 -26.70 18.49
C GLU A 616 1.44 -25.27 18.11
N LEU A 617 2.31 -24.28 18.32
CA LEU A 617 2.05 -22.89 17.98
C LEU A 617 1.91 -22.68 16.47
N LYS A 618 2.64 -23.45 15.66
CA LYS A 618 2.53 -23.45 14.20
C LYS A 618 1.19 -24.02 13.75
N ILE A 619 0.74 -25.15 14.30
CA ILE A 619 -0.61 -25.70 14.02
C ILE A 619 -1.68 -24.68 14.42
N ALA A 620 -1.56 -24.06 15.59
CA ALA A 620 -2.50 -23.02 16.04
C ALA A 620 -2.49 -21.78 15.14
N LYS A 621 -1.33 -21.37 14.59
CA LYS A 621 -1.22 -20.30 13.60
C LYS A 621 -1.93 -20.69 12.30
N ASP A 622 -1.63 -21.86 11.75
CA ASP A 622 -2.18 -22.34 10.49
C ASP A 622 -3.73 -22.49 10.58
N GLU A 623 -4.26 -22.94 11.73
CA GLU A 623 -5.71 -22.94 12.01
C GLU A 623 -6.33 -21.53 12.05
N LYS A 624 -5.59 -20.52 12.53
CA LYS A 624 -6.09 -19.14 12.60
C LYS A 624 -6.06 -18.49 11.20
N GLU A 625 -5.02 -18.73 10.41
CA GLU A 625 -4.96 -18.31 9.00
C GLU A 625 -6.06 -18.97 8.15
N ALA A 626 -6.39 -20.24 8.40
CA ALA A 626 -7.53 -20.90 7.76
C ALA A 626 -8.86 -20.21 8.11
N ARG A 627 -9.09 -19.87 9.39
CA ARG A 627 -10.30 -19.14 9.84
C ARG A 627 -10.37 -17.71 9.30
N ILE A 628 -9.24 -17.01 9.20
CA ILE A 628 -9.16 -15.69 8.56
C ILE A 628 -9.54 -15.81 7.08
N SER A 629 -8.97 -16.77 6.36
CA SER A 629 -9.27 -17.04 4.95
C SER A 629 -10.76 -17.36 4.72
N GLU A 630 -11.40 -18.10 5.62
CA GLU A 630 -12.84 -18.38 5.58
C GLU A 630 -13.68 -17.10 5.82
N MET A 631 -13.33 -16.29 6.83
CA MET A 631 -14.03 -15.03 7.10
C MET A 631 -13.87 -14.01 5.96
N GLU A 632 -12.69 -13.93 5.33
CA GLU A 632 -12.49 -13.14 4.11
C GLU A 632 -13.39 -13.63 2.96
N ALA A 633 -13.51 -14.94 2.75
CA ALA A 633 -14.37 -15.49 1.70
C ALA A 633 -15.85 -15.12 1.93
N ARG A 634 -16.33 -15.23 3.18
CA ARG A 634 -17.68 -14.79 3.58
C ARG A 634 -17.89 -13.29 3.42
N LEU A 635 -16.87 -12.47 3.71
CA LEU A 635 -16.90 -11.02 3.48
C LEU A 635 -17.07 -10.69 1.99
N ARG A 636 -16.28 -11.32 1.10
CA ARG A 636 -16.40 -11.14 -0.35
C ARG A 636 -17.77 -11.56 -0.89
N GLU A 637 -18.37 -12.61 -0.32
CA GLU A 637 -19.73 -13.05 -0.68
C GLU A 637 -20.80 -12.04 -0.24
N LEU A 638 -20.71 -11.51 0.98
CA LEU A 638 -21.60 -10.45 1.49
C LEU A 638 -21.43 -9.12 0.72
N GLU A 639 -20.22 -8.77 0.31
CA GLU A 639 -19.96 -7.61 -0.55
C GLU A 639 -20.59 -7.78 -1.94
N LEU A 640 -20.50 -8.99 -2.51
CA LEU A 640 -21.16 -9.32 -3.77
C LEU A 640 -22.70 -9.27 -3.65
N GLU A 641 -23.26 -9.75 -2.54
CA GLU A 641 -24.70 -9.64 -2.26
C GLU A 641 -25.13 -8.18 -2.08
N LYS A 642 -24.37 -7.38 -1.32
CA LYS A 642 -24.59 -5.93 -1.18
C LYS A 642 -24.60 -5.22 -2.54
N VAL A 643 -23.66 -5.53 -3.43
CA VAL A 643 -23.62 -4.96 -4.79
C VAL A 643 -24.85 -5.38 -5.61
N LYS A 644 -25.27 -6.66 -5.56
CA LYS A 644 -26.51 -7.12 -6.22
C LYS A 644 -27.73 -6.36 -5.71
N LEU A 645 -27.88 -6.20 -4.38
CA LEU A 645 -28.98 -5.46 -3.77
C LEU A 645 -28.97 -3.96 -4.14
N VAL A 646 -27.80 -3.32 -4.16
CA VAL A 646 -27.64 -1.92 -4.60
C VAL A 646 -28.06 -1.76 -6.07
N ASN A 647 -27.64 -2.67 -6.95
CA ASN A 647 -28.05 -2.65 -8.36
C ASN A 647 -29.57 -2.80 -8.50
N THR A 648 -30.18 -3.78 -7.82
CA THR A 648 -31.64 -3.97 -7.82
C THR A 648 -32.39 -2.74 -7.25
N CYS A 649 -31.85 -2.08 -6.23
CA CYS A 649 -32.41 -0.83 -5.70
C CYS A 649 -32.27 0.34 -6.70
N SER A 650 -31.15 0.43 -7.43
CA SER A 650 -30.95 1.41 -8.49
C SER A 650 -31.92 1.22 -9.65
N GLU A 651 -32.09 -0.02 -10.13
CA GLU A 651 -33.08 -0.37 -11.17
C GLU A 651 -34.51 0.00 -10.74
N ARG A 652 -34.90 -0.31 -9.50
CA ARG A 652 -36.19 0.09 -8.93
C ARG A 652 -36.35 1.61 -8.82
N LEU A 653 -35.28 2.34 -8.50
CA LEU A 653 -35.29 3.80 -8.43
C LEU A 653 -35.44 4.43 -9.84
N HIS A 654 -34.79 3.87 -10.85
CA HIS A 654 -34.99 4.28 -12.25
C HIS A 654 -36.45 4.07 -12.68
N ALA A 655 -37.01 2.86 -12.49
CA ALA A 655 -38.41 2.58 -12.81
C ALA A 655 -39.40 3.49 -12.06
N LEU A 656 -39.11 3.85 -10.80
CA LEU A 656 -39.90 4.83 -10.03
C LEU A 656 -39.86 6.23 -10.65
N ASN A 657 -38.69 6.68 -11.10
CA ASN A 657 -38.52 7.98 -11.75
C ASN A 657 -39.22 8.03 -13.13
N ASP A 658 -39.18 6.95 -13.90
CA ASP A 658 -39.89 6.84 -15.18
C ASP A 658 -41.42 6.90 -14.97
N MET A 659 -41.97 6.12 -14.03
CA MET A 659 -43.39 6.21 -13.66
C MET A 659 -43.78 7.60 -13.14
N LYS A 660 -42.90 8.28 -12.41
CA LYS A 660 -43.14 9.66 -11.95
C LYS A 660 -43.22 10.62 -13.14
N LEU A 661 -42.33 10.48 -14.11
CA LEU A 661 -42.29 11.32 -15.31
C LEU A 661 -43.52 11.09 -16.19
N GLU A 662 -43.96 9.84 -16.37
CA GLU A 662 -45.22 9.49 -17.03
C GLU A 662 -46.43 10.09 -16.29
N LYS A 663 -46.48 9.99 -14.96
CA LYS A 663 -47.55 10.59 -14.14
C LYS A 663 -47.57 12.12 -14.26
N ASP A 664 -46.40 12.77 -14.35
CA ASP A 664 -46.31 14.22 -14.56
C ASP A 664 -46.67 14.62 -16.00
N GLN A 665 -46.39 13.80 -17.02
CA GLN A 665 -46.89 13.97 -18.39
C GLN A 665 -48.43 13.89 -18.45
N LEU A 666 -49.03 12.82 -17.91
CA LEU A 666 -50.48 12.65 -17.85
C LEU A 666 -51.19 13.77 -17.09
N MET A 667 -50.57 14.31 -16.03
CA MET A 667 -51.07 15.50 -15.33
C MET A 667 -51.06 16.76 -16.19
N ASN A 668 -50.03 16.95 -17.03
CA ASN A 668 -49.95 18.07 -17.96
C ASN A 668 -50.97 17.94 -19.10
N GLU A 669 -51.16 16.74 -19.65
CA GLU A 669 -52.20 16.45 -20.64
C GLU A 669 -53.60 16.70 -20.08
N LEU A 670 -53.90 16.20 -18.88
CA LEU A 670 -55.16 16.45 -18.19
C LEU A 670 -55.39 17.95 -17.94
N GLN A 671 -54.34 18.71 -17.61
CA GLN A 671 -54.42 20.15 -17.46
C GLN A 671 -54.67 20.86 -18.80
N ALA A 672 -54.07 20.38 -19.90
CA ALA A 672 -54.30 20.89 -21.24
C ALA A 672 -55.76 20.65 -21.69
N SER A 673 -56.27 19.41 -21.60
CA SER A 673 -57.67 19.09 -21.90
C SER A 673 -58.65 19.89 -21.02
N ARG A 674 -58.30 20.15 -19.76
CA ARG A 674 -59.12 21.01 -18.88
C ARG A 674 -59.14 22.48 -19.32
N ARG A 675 -58.04 23.02 -19.88
CA ARG A 675 -58.00 24.36 -20.49
C ARG A 675 -58.80 24.41 -21.80
N GLU A 676 -58.70 23.39 -22.63
CA GLU A 676 -59.49 23.27 -23.86
C GLU A 676 -60.99 23.20 -23.56
N LEU A 677 -61.41 22.40 -22.58
CA LEU A 677 -62.80 22.36 -22.10
C LEU A 677 -63.28 23.71 -21.56
N ALA A 678 -62.42 24.47 -20.87
CA ALA A 678 -62.76 25.82 -20.42
C ALA A 678 -62.96 26.77 -21.61
N GLY A 679 -62.05 26.79 -22.59
CA GLY A 679 -62.18 27.60 -23.80
C GLY A 679 -63.38 27.23 -24.67
N LEU A 680 -63.74 25.94 -24.73
CA LEU A 680 -64.98 25.48 -25.39
C LEU A 680 -66.23 25.94 -24.62
N ALA A 681 -66.21 25.94 -23.29
CA ALA A 681 -67.32 26.44 -22.47
C ALA A 681 -67.50 27.97 -22.63
N GLU A 682 -66.41 28.73 -22.65
CA GLU A 682 -66.42 30.17 -22.96
C GLU A 682 -66.98 30.42 -24.37
N GLY A 683 -66.50 29.69 -25.38
CA GLY A 683 -67.00 29.79 -26.75
C GLY A 683 -68.49 29.42 -26.90
N LEU A 684 -69.02 28.51 -26.08
CA LEU A 684 -70.46 28.20 -26.04
C LEU A 684 -71.29 29.36 -25.45
N GLU A 685 -70.80 30.03 -24.40
CA GLU A 685 -71.50 31.18 -23.81
C GLU A 685 -71.40 32.44 -24.69
N ASP A 686 -70.28 32.64 -25.40
CA ASP A 686 -70.16 33.69 -26.43
C ASP A 686 -71.10 33.42 -27.61
N LEU A 687 -71.12 32.18 -28.15
CA LEU A 687 -72.05 31.80 -29.24
C LEU A 687 -73.52 31.96 -28.83
N LYS A 688 -73.86 31.63 -27.58
CA LYS A 688 -75.19 31.84 -27.00
C LYS A 688 -75.54 33.33 -26.91
N ARG A 689 -74.58 34.19 -26.55
CA ARG A 689 -74.72 35.66 -26.56
C ARG A 689 -74.95 36.18 -27.98
N ASP A 690 -74.20 35.69 -28.97
CA ASP A 690 -74.36 36.03 -30.38
C ASP A 690 -75.72 35.60 -30.92
N TYR A 691 -76.19 34.40 -30.60
CA TYR A 691 -77.56 33.95 -30.95
C TYR A 691 -78.62 34.85 -30.31
N GLN A 692 -78.46 35.23 -29.05
CA GLN A 692 -79.41 36.10 -28.35
C GLN A 692 -79.44 37.51 -28.95
N TYR A 693 -78.27 38.08 -29.26
CA TYR A 693 -78.15 39.33 -30.01
C TYR A 693 -78.78 39.23 -31.40
N LYS A 694 -78.58 38.10 -32.11
CA LYS A 694 -79.15 37.90 -33.45
C LYS A 694 -80.67 37.75 -33.42
N ILE A 695 -81.22 37.11 -32.38
CA ILE A 695 -82.67 37.04 -32.15
C ILE A 695 -83.22 38.46 -31.94
N GLU A 696 -82.59 39.27 -31.10
CA GLU A 696 -82.97 40.66 -30.85
C GLU A 696 -82.86 41.55 -32.11
N GLU A 697 -81.79 41.38 -32.91
CA GLU A 697 -81.63 42.09 -34.18
C GLU A 697 -82.73 41.69 -35.19
N MET A 698 -83.04 40.39 -35.27
CA MET A 698 -84.08 39.86 -36.15
C MET A 698 -85.49 40.27 -35.71
N GLU A 699 -85.76 40.35 -34.41
CA GLU A 699 -87.01 40.89 -33.86
C GLU A 699 -87.15 42.38 -34.17
N ASN A 700 -86.08 43.16 -34.00
CA ASN A 700 -86.04 44.57 -34.41
C ASN A 700 -86.23 44.74 -35.93
N ALA A 701 -85.63 43.88 -36.76
CA ALA A 701 -85.82 43.88 -38.20
C ALA A 701 -87.25 43.48 -38.60
N ALA A 702 -87.83 42.48 -37.95
CA ALA A 702 -89.22 42.06 -38.16
C ALA A 702 -90.19 43.18 -37.77
N ASN A 703 -89.94 43.90 -36.68
CA ASN A 703 -90.73 45.06 -36.27
C ASN A 703 -90.63 46.22 -37.29
N ARG A 704 -89.44 46.50 -37.84
CA ARG A 704 -89.26 47.47 -38.95
C ARG A 704 -90.01 47.03 -40.22
N LEU A 705 -89.87 45.77 -40.63
CA LEU A 705 -90.58 45.20 -41.79
C LEU A 705 -92.09 45.21 -41.59
N LYS A 706 -92.58 44.98 -40.36
CA LYS A 706 -94.00 45.06 -40.01
C LYS A 706 -94.54 46.48 -40.09
N MET A 707 -93.72 47.51 -39.81
CA MET A 707 -94.07 48.91 -40.10
C MET A 707 -94.05 49.21 -41.60
N GLN A 708 -93.02 48.78 -42.32
CA GLN A 708 -92.93 48.97 -43.78
C GLN A 708 -94.07 48.27 -44.53
N LEU A 709 -94.43 47.05 -44.14
CA LEU A 709 -95.56 46.31 -44.72
C LEU A 709 -96.89 47.06 -44.53
N LYS A 710 -97.10 47.72 -43.38
CA LYS A 710 -98.28 48.57 -43.17
C LYS A 710 -98.29 49.80 -44.08
N SER A 711 -97.14 50.40 -44.39
CA SER A 711 -97.02 51.49 -45.38
C SER A 711 -97.27 50.97 -46.80
N ALA A 712 -96.52 49.96 -47.21
CA ALA A 712 -96.60 49.36 -48.54
C ALA A 712 -97.99 48.74 -48.81
N GLN A 713 -98.73 48.28 -47.80
CA GLN A 713 -100.11 47.82 -47.97
C GLN A 713 -101.08 48.96 -48.29
N ALA A 714 -100.83 50.19 -47.79
CA ALA A 714 -101.60 51.37 -48.20
C ALA A 714 -101.24 51.79 -49.65
N GLU A 715 -99.96 51.71 -50.03
CA GLU A 715 -99.46 52.02 -51.38
C GLU A 715 -99.88 50.95 -52.42
N LEU A 716 -99.95 49.68 -52.04
CA LEU A 716 -100.36 48.57 -52.92
C LEU A 716 -101.83 48.72 -53.32
N GLU A 717 -102.71 49.11 -52.40
CA GLU A 717 -104.12 49.32 -52.72
C GLU A 717 -104.34 50.62 -53.54
N GLN A 718 -103.39 51.55 -53.49
CA GLN A 718 -103.30 52.71 -54.38
C GLN A 718 -102.79 52.35 -55.80
N THR A 719 -102.07 51.24 -55.98
CA THR A 719 -101.49 50.80 -57.27
C THR A 719 -102.26 49.67 -57.94
N ARG A 720 -102.96 48.81 -57.20
CA ARG A 720 -103.88 47.79 -57.74
C ARG A 720 -105.08 48.37 -58.50
N THR A 721 -105.49 49.59 -58.16
CA THR A 721 -106.48 50.36 -58.91
C THR A 721 -105.93 50.82 -60.27
N ALA A 722 -104.61 51.02 -60.40
CA ALA A 722 -103.94 51.40 -61.65
C ALA A 722 -103.55 50.19 -62.54
N LEU A 723 -103.06 49.09 -61.95
CA LEU A 723 -102.49 47.95 -62.70
C LEU A 723 -103.54 47.02 -63.35
N LYS A 724 -104.84 47.19 -63.06
CA LYS A 724 -105.92 46.40 -63.68
C LYS A 724 -106.11 46.67 -65.20
N THR A 725 -105.28 47.54 -65.77
CA THR A 725 -105.50 48.20 -67.06
C THR A 725 -104.57 47.71 -68.18
N MET A 726 -103.44 47.05 -67.87
CA MET A 726 -102.35 46.90 -68.83
C MET A 726 -101.37 45.76 -68.51
N GLU A 727 -101.70 44.50 -68.86
CA GLU A 727 -100.66 43.50 -69.20
C GLU A 727 -101.21 42.21 -69.83
N GLY A 728 -100.61 41.79 -70.95
CA GLY A 728 -100.80 40.48 -71.58
C GLY A 728 -99.78 40.26 -72.70
N SER A 729 -99.11 39.09 -72.71
CA SER A 729 -98.01 38.65 -73.62
C SER A 729 -96.69 39.46 -73.50
N ASP A 730 -95.46 38.99 -73.74
CA ASP A 730 -94.77 37.70 -74.03
C ASP A 730 -93.28 37.89 -73.58
N GLY A 731 -92.41 36.93 -73.24
CA GLY A 731 -92.47 35.46 -73.19
C GLY A 731 -91.17 34.81 -73.73
N HIS A 732 -90.73 35.19 -74.94
CA HIS A 732 -89.59 34.62 -75.67
C HIS A 732 -88.21 34.70 -74.96
N ALA A 733 -88.03 35.61 -74.01
CA ALA A 733 -86.76 35.84 -73.30
C ALA A 733 -86.24 34.61 -72.52
N MET A 734 -87.14 33.73 -72.07
CA MET A 734 -86.83 32.66 -71.10
C MET A 734 -85.93 31.55 -71.68
N LYS A 735 -85.90 31.33 -73.00
CA LYS A 735 -85.07 30.27 -73.62
C LYS A 735 -83.59 30.64 -73.73
N VAL A 736 -83.25 31.91 -73.92
CA VAL A 736 -81.85 32.36 -74.09
C VAL A 736 -81.09 32.30 -72.75
N ALA A 737 -81.74 32.71 -71.65
CA ALA A 737 -81.16 32.69 -70.31
C ALA A 737 -80.69 31.28 -69.87
N VAL A 738 -81.47 30.23 -70.18
CA VAL A 738 -81.15 28.84 -69.81
C VAL A 738 -79.92 28.31 -70.55
N GLY A 739 -79.66 28.77 -71.78
CA GLY A 739 -78.45 28.43 -72.53
C GLY A 739 -77.19 29.01 -71.89
N MET A 740 -77.23 30.29 -71.52
CA MET A 740 -76.11 30.99 -70.87
C MET A 740 -75.79 30.39 -69.49
N GLN A 741 -76.83 30.06 -68.69
CA GLN A 741 -76.67 29.50 -67.35
C GLN A 741 -75.79 28.23 -67.34
N LYS A 742 -76.01 27.30 -68.27
CA LYS A 742 -75.24 26.04 -68.34
C LYS A 742 -73.76 26.27 -68.63
N GLN A 743 -73.44 27.24 -69.48
CA GLN A 743 -72.05 27.56 -69.85
C GLN A 743 -71.31 28.27 -68.70
N ILE A 744 -72.01 29.12 -67.94
CA ILE A 744 -71.49 29.78 -66.74
C ILE A 744 -71.16 28.73 -65.66
N THR A 745 -72.04 27.76 -65.38
CA THR A 745 -71.78 26.70 -64.39
C THR A 745 -70.55 25.86 -64.74
N ALA A 746 -70.38 25.47 -66.01
CA ALA A 746 -69.22 24.72 -66.45
C ALA A 746 -67.89 25.50 -66.30
N LYS A 747 -67.92 26.82 -66.57
CA LYS A 747 -66.75 27.69 -66.34
C LYS A 747 -66.48 27.95 -64.86
N ARG A 748 -67.51 27.99 -64.01
CA ARG A 748 -67.36 28.09 -62.56
C ARG A 748 -66.57 26.91 -61.99
N GLY A 749 -66.95 25.67 -62.33
CA GLY A 749 -66.22 24.48 -61.87
C GLY A 749 -64.74 24.42 -62.30
N GLN A 750 -64.40 24.99 -63.47
CA GLN A 750 -62.99 25.15 -63.89
C GLN A 750 -62.25 26.18 -63.02
N ILE A 751 -62.90 27.28 -62.63
CA ILE A 751 -62.33 28.29 -61.73
C ILE A 751 -62.13 27.71 -60.33
N ASP A 752 -63.12 27.00 -59.79
CA ASP A 752 -63.08 26.45 -58.44
C ASP A 752 -61.94 25.41 -58.31
N ALA A 753 -61.73 24.55 -59.31
CA ALA A 753 -60.62 23.61 -59.37
C ALA A 753 -59.24 24.30 -59.42
N LEU A 754 -59.13 25.40 -60.18
CA LEU A 754 -57.91 26.22 -60.23
C LEU A 754 -57.66 26.95 -58.90
N GLN A 755 -58.70 27.45 -58.23
CA GLN A 755 -58.58 28.08 -56.92
C GLN A 755 -58.10 27.11 -55.83
N ILE A 756 -58.58 25.86 -55.84
CA ILE A 756 -58.08 24.81 -54.94
C ILE A 756 -56.59 24.54 -55.22
N LYS A 757 -56.20 24.47 -56.50
CA LYS A 757 -54.79 24.25 -56.88
C LYS A 757 -53.89 25.42 -56.49
N ILE A 758 -54.37 26.66 -56.59
CA ILE A 758 -53.67 27.86 -56.12
C ILE A 758 -53.46 27.79 -54.60
N LYS A 759 -54.51 27.54 -53.81
CA LYS A 759 -54.40 27.41 -52.34
C LYS A 759 -53.38 26.35 -51.91
N PHE A 760 -53.37 25.19 -52.57
CA PHE A 760 -52.36 24.15 -52.30
C PHE A 760 -50.93 24.62 -52.60
N LEU A 761 -50.73 25.38 -53.68
CA LEU A 761 -49.41 25.94 -54.02
C LEU A 761 -48.99 27.07 -53.07
N GLU A 762 -49.93 27.91 -52.64
CA GLU A 762 -49.72 28.92 -51.60
C GLU A 762 -49.30 28.26 -50.27
N GLU A 763 -50.03 27.24 -49.81
CA GLU A 763 -49.71 26.50 -48.61
C GLU A 763 -48.32 25.83 -48.70
N ALA A 764 -48.03 25.15 -49.82
CA ALA A 764 -46.71 24.58 -50.09
C ALA A 764 -45.59 25.64 -50.07
N MET A 765 -45.81 26.83 -50.65
CA MET A 765 -44.86 27.94 -50.58
C MET A 765 -44.67 28.46 -49.14
N THR A 766 -45.74 28.59 -48.35
CA THR A 766 -45.61 29.03 -46.95
C THR A 766 -44.85 28.00 -46.10
N ASN A 767 -45.06 26.71 -46.33
CA ASN A 767 -44.34 25.65 -45.62
C ASN A 767 -42.86 25.59 -46.04
N ALA A 768 -42.55 25.73 -47.33
CA ALA A 768 -41.17 25.87 -47.80
C ALA A 768 -40.46 27.13 -47.25
N ALA A 769 -41.20 28.23 -47.05
CA ALA A 769 -40.67 29.45 -46.43
C ALA A 769 -40.35 29.26 -44.94
N LYS A 770 -41.20 28.54 -44.19
CA LYS A 770 -40.95 28.16 -42.78
C LYS A 770 -39.72 27.26 -42.66
N GLU A 771 -39.61 26.24 -43.50
CA GLU A 771 -38.46 25.32 -43.53
C GLU A 771 -37.14 26.08 -43.81
N LYS A 772 -37.15 26.97 -44.80
CA LYS A 772 -36.01 27.85 -45.12
C LYS A 772 -35.62 28.76 -43.94
N HIS A 773 -36.58 29.23 -43.15
CA HIS A 773 -36.31 30.02 -41.94
C HIS A 773 -35.64 29.17 -40.86
N TYR A 774 -36.20 27.99 -40.58
CA TYR A 774 -35.66 27.04 -39.60
C TYR A 774 -34.22 26.62 -39.93
N LEU A 775 -33.94 26.27 -41.19
CA LEU A 775 -32.59 25.93 -41.65
C LEU A 775 -31.62 27.11 -41.53
N ARG A 776 -32.05 28.35 -41.81
CA ARG A 776 -31.23 29.55 -41.62
C ARG A 776 -30.89 29.76 -40.15
N GLU A 777 -31.85 29.60 -39.24
CA GLU A 777 -31.64 29.77 -37.81
C GLU A 777 -30.68 28.70 -37.25
N LYS A 778 -30.85 27.43 -37.65
CA LYS A 778 -29.90 26.36 -37.32
C LYS A 778 -28.50 26.64 -37.87
N ASN A 779 -28.39 27.08 -39.12
CA ASN A 779 -27.09 27.43 -39.69
C ASN A 779 -26.41 28.60 -38.95
N SER A 780 -27.19 29.57 -38.47
CA SER A 780 -26.68 30.66 -37.62
C SER A 780 -26.16 30.16 -36.27
N LYS A 781 -26.88 29.25 -35.61
CA LYS A 781 -26.47 28.65 -34.33
C LYS A 781 -25.19 27.82 -34.49
N LEU A 782 -25.13 26.95 -35.50
CA LEU A 782 -23.93 26.17 -35.83
C LEU A 782 -22.74 27.06 -36.18
N SER A 783 -22.95 28.17 -36.89
CA SER A 783 -21.89 29.14 -37.20
C SER A 783 -21.35 29.83 -35.94
N GLN A 784 -22.22 30.10 -34.96
CA GLN A 784 -21.85 30.69 -33.68
C GLN A 784 -21.09 29.68 -32.79
N GLU A 785 -21.53 28.43 -32.74
CA GLU A 785 -20.83 27.33 -32.05
C GLU A 785 -19.44 27.07 -32.65
N LEU A 786 -19.32 27.04 -33.98
CA LEU A 786 -18.03 26.92 -34.67
C LEU A 786 -17.10 28.11 -34.37
N SER A 787 -17.64 29.33 -34.29
CA SER A 787 -16.87 30.52 -33.90
C SER A 787 -16.35 30.42 -32.46
N TYR A 788 -17.19 29.94 -31.52
CA TYR A 788 -16.81 29.72 -30.13
C TYR A 788 -15.71 28.66 -30.01
N ILE A 789 -15.88 27.49 -30.64
CA ILE A 789 -14.89 26.40 -30.65
C ILE A 789 -13.58 26.88 -31.30
N THR A 790 -13.65 27.70 -32.34
CA THR A 790 -12.44 28.29 -32.97
C THR A 790 -11.71 29.22 -31.99
N ALA A 791 -12.42 30.10 -31.29
CA ALA A 791 -11.83 30.98 -30.28
C ALA A 791 -11.19 30.19 -29.13
N GLU A 792 -11.88 29.16 -28.62
CA GLU A 792 -11.36 28.28 -27.56
C GLU A 792 -10.12 27.51 -28.01
N ASN A 793 -10.12 26.96 -29.23
CA ASN A 793 -8.93 26.34 -29.82
C ASN A 793 -7.75 27.31 -29.96
N THR A 794 -7.99 28.58 -30.33
CA THR A 794 -6.90 29.59 -30.36
C THR A 794 -6.37 29.93 -28.97
N LYS A 795 -7.22 29.93 -27.94
CA LYS A 795 -6.80 30.11 -26.54
C LYS A 795 -5.94 28.94 -26.07
N ILE A 796 -6.40 27.70 -26.28
CA ILE A 796 -5.67 26.48 -25.94
C ILE A 796 -4.34 26.40 -26.67
N ALA A 797 -4.28 26.79 -27.95
CA ALA A 797 -3.03 26.87 -28.70
C ALA A 797 -2.03 27.89 -28.10
N GLY A 798 -2.52 29.04 -27.63
CA GLY A 798 -1.70 30.01 -26.90
C GLY A 798 -1.18 29.49 -25.55
N GLU A 799 -2.04 28.82 -24.77
CA GLU A 799 -1.66 28.18 -23.51
C GLU A 799 -0.63 27.06 -23.73
N LEU A 800 -0.78 26.26 -24.79
CA LEU A 800 0.18 25.23 -25.20
C LEU A 800 1.55 25.82 -25.55
N GLU A 801 1.60 26.96 -26.25
CA GLU A 801 2.87 27.60 -26.60
C GLU A 801 3.56 28.22 -25.37
N ILE A 802 2.78 28.77 -24.43
CA ILE A 802 3.31 29.17 -23.11
C ILE A 802 3.89 27.96 -22.38
N LEU A 803 3.19 26.82 -22.32
CA LEU A 803 3.68 25.60 -21.68
C LEU A 803 4.94 25.05 -22.37
N ARG A 804 5.02 25.05 -23.70
CA ARG A 804 6.26 24.71 -24.44
C ARG A 804 7.42 25.64 -24.07
N SER A 805 7.17 26.94 -23.94
CA SER A 805 8.22 27.90 -23.53
C SER A 805 8.73 27.62 -22.11
N GLN A 806 7.85 27.16 -21.20
CA GLN A 806 8.22 26.76 -19.85
C GLN A 806 8.98 25.43 -19.82
N ASP A 807 8.51 24.42 -20.56
CA ASP A 807 9.20 23.13 -20.76
C ASP A 807 10.61 23.34 -21.33
N LYS A 808 10.76 24.17 -22.37
CA LYS A 808 12.06 24.54 -22.93
C LYS A 808 12.96 25.19 -21.88
N ARG A 809 12.45 26.16 -21.11
CA ARG A 809 13.21 26.83 -20.04
C ARG A 809 13.62 25.87 -18.92
N LEU A 810 12.80 24.86 -18.60
CA LEU A 810 13.12 23.82 -17.62
C LEU A 810 14.18 22.86 -18.19
N LYS A 811 14.03 22.41 -19.44
CA LYS A 811 15.03 21.61 -20.17
C LYS A 811 16.38 22.32 -20.34
N GLU A 812 16.40 23.65 -20.42
CA GLU A 812 17.65 24.45 -20.38
C GLU A 812 18.22 24.65 -18.96
N LYS A 813 17.43 24.39 -17.91
CA LYS A 813 17.84 24.50 -16.51
C LYS A 813 18.38 23.19 -15.95
N ILE A 814 17.81 22.05 -16.38
CA ILE A 814 18.26 20.69 -16.03
C ILE A 814 19.78 20.50 -16.24
N PRO A 815 20.37 20.70 -17.44
CA PRO A 815 21.80 20.49 -17.65
C PRO A 815 22.69 21.46 -16.87
N LYS A 816 22.18 22.66 -16.52
CA LYS A 816 22.89 23.61 -15.65
C LYS A 816 22.90 23.14 -14.19
N MET A 817 21.83 22.48 -13.74
CA MET A 817 21.76 21.86 -12.42
C MET A 817 22.55 20.56 -12.35
N GLU A 818 22.54 19.74 -13.40
CA GLU A 818 23.40 18.55 -13.54
C GLU A 818 24.87 18.94 -13.49
N THR A 819 25.31 19.89 -14.33
CA THR A 819 26.69 20.43 -14.30
C THR A 819 27.08 20.97 -12.90
N ALA A 820 26.15 21.60 -12.19
CA ALA A 820 26.39 22.09 -10.83
C ALA A 820 26.48 20.94 -9.80
N LEU A 821 25.69 19.88 -9.97
CA LEU A 821 25.70 18.69 -9.12
C LEU A 821 26.96 17.85 -9.36
N ASP A 822 27.40 17.68 -10.60
CA ASP A 822 28.66 17.01 -10.95
C ASP A 822 29.85 17.75 -10.34
N LYS A 823 29.85 19.09 -10.44
CA LYS A 823 30.88 19.94 -9.81
C LYS A 823 30.87 19.83 -8.29
N ALA A 824 29.69 19.77 -7.65
CA ALA A 824 29.59 19.54 -6.21
C ALA A 824 30.05 18.12 -5.82
N SER A 825 29.77 17.12 -6.65
CA SER A 825 30.19 15.73 -6.44
C SER A 825 31.71 15.56 -6.58
N MET A 826 32.34 16.24 -7.55
CA MET A 826 33.80 16.35 -7.63
C MET A 826 34.40 16.97 -6.37
N GLN A 827 33.85 18.09 -5.89
CA GLN A 827 34.32 18.74 -4.65
C GLN A 827 34.11 17.86 -3.42
N PHE A 828 33.03 17.08 -3.36
CA PHE A 828 32.80 16.13 -2.27
C PHE A 828 33.82 14.98 -2.30
N ALA A 829 34.12 14.43 -3.47
CA ALA A 829 35.15 13.40 -3.64
C ALA A 829 36.55 13.93 -3.29
N GLU A 830 36.87 15.17 -3.66
CA GLU A 830 38.12 15.85 -3.29
C GLU A 830 38.23 16.02 -1.77
N CYS A 831 37.19 16.53 -1.11
CA CYS A 831 37.12 16.61 0.36
C CYS A 831 37.26 15.23 1.03
N GLN A 832 36.62 14.19 0.49
CA GLN A 832 36.70 12.84 1.04
C GLN A 832 38.11 12.25 0.91
N CYS A 833 38.81 12.53 -0.20
CA CYS A 833 40.21 12.16 -0.41
C CYS A 833 41.11 12.84 0.63
N ILE A 834 40.95 14.16 0.85
CA ILE A 834 41.69 14.91 1.87
C ILE A 834 41.48 14.32 3.28
N ILE A 835 40.24 14.00 3.63
CA ILE A 835 39.90 13.38 4.93
C ILE A 835 40.57 12.00 5.07
N GLN A 836 40.56 11.16 4.02
CA GLN A 836 41.24 9.86 4.05
C GLN A 836 42.76 10.00 4.23
N CYS A 837 43.40 10.95 3.54
CA CYS A 837 44.82 11.25 3.73
C CYS A 837 45.12 11.65 5.19
N GLN A 838 44.35 12.59 5.74
CA GLN A 838 44.51 13.02 7.15
C GLN A 838 44.28 11.87 8.15
N GLN A 839 43.33 10.97 7.88
CA GLN A 839 43.10 9.79 8.72
C GLN A 839 44.27 8.79 8.65
N GLN A 840 44.85 8.56 7.46
CA GLN A 840 46.03 7.71 7.30
C GLN A 840 47.25 8.31 7.99
N GLU A 841 47.48 9.63 7.88
CA GLU A 841 48.54 10.33 8.60
C GLU A 841 48.35 10.24 10.12
N ALA A 842 47.15 10.52 10.63
CA ALA A 842 46.85 10.39 12.06
C ALA A 842 47.06 8.95 12.57
N MET A 843 46.71 7.94 11.78
CA MET A 843 46.97 6.54 12.12
C MET A 843 48.47 6.20 12.08
N ARG A 844 49.22 6.75 11.12
CA ARG A 844 50.69 6.63 11.04
C ARG A 844 51.36 7.25 12.26
N PHE A 845 50.96 8.46 12.66
CA PHE A 845 51.48 9.10 13.89
C PHE A 845 51.13 8.31 15.15
N ARG A 846 49.93 7.73 15.26
CA ARG A 846 49.54 6.85 16.37
C ARG A 846 50.38 5.57 16.42
N LEU A 847 50.64 4.94 15.27
CA LEU A 847 51.50 3.76 15.18
C LEU A 847 52.95 4.09 15.54
N GLN A 848 53.48 5.21 15.03
CA GLN A 848 54.82 5.71 15.37
C GLN A 848 54.95 5.94 16.88
N HIS A 849 54.04 6.70 17.49
CA HIS A 849 54.00 6.91 18.94
C HIS A 849 53.89 5.59 19.73
N THR A 850 53.17 4.59 19.22
CA THR A 850 53.06 3.27 19.86
C THR A 850 54.35 2.45 19.75
N LEU A 851 55.18 2.70 18.74
CA LEU A 851 56.52 2.13 18.60
C LEU A 851 57.54 2.87 19.46
N ASP A 852 57.49 4.22 19.51
CA ASP A 852 58.42 5.04 20.28
C ASP A 852 58.24 4.90 21.82
N VAL A 853 57.09 4.36 22.25
CA VAL A 853 56.76 4.08 23.67
C VAL A 853 57.13 2.63 24.08
N LYS A 854 57.57 1.78 23.14
CA LYS A 854 58.00 0.39 23.41
C LYS A 854 59.52 0.23 23.44
#